data_AF-A0A9X1TAE4-F1
#
_entry.id   AF-A0A9X1TAE4-F1
#
_cell.length_a   1.000
_cell.length_b   1.000
_cell.length_c   1.000
_cell.angle_alpha   90.00
_cell.angle_beta   90.00
_cell.angle_gamma   90.00
#
_symmetry.space_group_name_H-M   'P 1'
#
loop_
_entity.id
_entity.type
_entity.pdbx_description
1 polymer ?
#
loop_
_entity_poly.entity_id
_entity_poly.type
_entity_poly.pdbx_seq_one_letter_code
_entity_poly.pdbx_strand_id
1 'polypeptide(L)'
;MKFRKFMVGPRMVGPRLAGPRLAVLSAAIIVAVLGSAYRGPAYRGPAYRGPAYRGPAYRGLTSTFYLKPGTSPGFSDVKRPREAWVLRSVLDARPRILSIALHDNLWLAYNTKTASLYKAWAGKINFSGPVYTSSHGPQPVSEGTTYMEEPDQNPWRITADSKEVTPEISYKGHTILDNQVTLKYELDYQGKKISVEEKPEFFDAGNGKAGFERVFTVSNAPADILLSLNLHLNSLSVDTDYKTNGKFLGVKSKEMAGNQSFIAMNGKLILNNNGKTNFSVNLTKKPAQPQTALQESKADMVTGLFAKSDCNTCHNQEVKTVGPAYKAIAERYENNDKNKNALVTKVIKGGAGNWGQIAMSPHPDLKKVDAETMVSYILELDADKERAQAASKLMPKPAYPIILKSIVPTKVATASEKPGLARPGLARPGLARPGIAVNIYQFASGIGGVPEINDEMLPVKSGSINALHLDDQDFGDLKDNFAIYASGYINIKKTTNIVFRLVCDDGGKLFIDDKLVIDNGVNHALQPTDGEIILKPGKHPFKVEYYQGAFGKGLSLQWQPYGSKEFVVVPPSVFTYKGADIKRTGQTPVDVKKENIPGDRSPLVAVHPSFTLAQARPDNFQPRVGGMDFLADGRMVVSTWDSLGSVYIVDGRKAATPNDIKVKRIAYGLAEPLGLKVVDDEIYIMQKQELTKLVDLNNDELIDEYQTICNGWKVSANFHEFAFGLVYKDGYFYGTLATAINPGGASTKPQIPDRGKVVKISKKDGSFTFVASGLRTPNGIGLGVDNEIFIADNQGDWLPANKIIHLQEGAWYGSRSVDFEGTADRKEKPPVVWLTQDEIGNSPSQPARLNVGPYQNQMIHGDVTHGGIKRVFAEKVNGAYQGAVFRFTQGLEAGVNRLAWSPDGSLYLGGVGSTGNWGHAGKFGYGLQKLTFNNKMAFEMLAVRAKSDGLEIEFTEPMKEGVGETAADYEIRQWWFKPTGDYGGPKLDEENLAVKAVKVSADRKKVSLQLTGMKPKHMVYIHLNRKNITSQNGSNLWSTEAWYNMNEIPK
;
A
#
# COMPACT_ATOMS: atom_id res chain seq x y z
N MET A 1 56.12 -35.59 7.03
CA MET A 1 56.02 -36.35 8.29
C MET A 1 54.64 -37.02 8.31
N LYS A 2 54.46 -38.26 7.85
CA LYS A 2 54.76 -39.60 8.45
C LYS A 2 53.92 -39.94 9.71
N PHE A 3 53.26 -41.10 9.62
CA PHE A 3 52.54 -41.95 10.62
C PHE A 3 51.08 -41.59 10.92
N ARG A 4 50.02 -42.35 10.58
CA ARG A 4 49.74 -43.78 10.26
C ARG A 4 49.62 -44.70 11.50
N LYS A 5 48.43 -45.34 11.60
CA LYS A 5 48.09 -46.70 12.12
C LYS A 5 47.32 -46.79 13.45
N PHE A 6 46.44 -47.77 13.74
CA PHE A 6 45.68 -48.83 13.02
C PHE A 6 44.68 -49.48 14.01
N MET A 7 43.56 -49.99 13.45
CA MET A 7 42.84 -51.26 13.70
C MET A 7 42.78 -51.96 15.10
N VAL A 8 41.63 -52.62 15.37
CA VAL A 8 41.41 -54.10 15.36
C VAL A 8 40.03 -54.45 15.99
N GLY A 9 39.23 -55.34 15.36
CA GLY A 9 38.03 -56.00 15.92
C GLY A 9 38.41 -57.23 16.79
N PRO A 10 37.74 -58.39 16.79
CA PRO A 10 36.35 -58.78 16.49
C PRO A 10 35.74 -59.77 17.54
N ARG A 11 34.45 -60.18 17.41
CA ARG A 11 33.93 -61.58 17.35
C ARG A 11 32.48 -61.77 17.85
N MET A 12 31.83 -62.73 17.17
CA MET A 12 30.46 -63.29 17.27
C MET A 12 30.20 -64.14 18.52
N VAL A 13 28.92 -64.42 18.89
CA VAL A 13 28.20 -65.74 18.95
C VAL A 13 26.66 -65.49 19.14
N GLY A 14 25.77 -66.28 18.50
CA GLY A 14 24.28 -66.31 18.70
C GLY A 14 23.82 -67.22 19.88
N PRO A 15 22.60 -67.84 19.94
CA PRO A 15 21.50 -67.94 18.96
C PRO A 15 20.02 -67.93 19.52
N ARG A 16 19.03 -68.17 18.62
CA ARG A 16 17.62 -68.69 18.77
C ARG A 16 16.53 -67.71 19.28
N LEU A 17 15.25 -67.69 18.82
CA LEU A 17 14.43 -68.46 17.85
C LEU A 17 13.10 -67.71 17.56
N ALA A 18 12.44 -68.09 16.46
CA ALA A 18 11.01 -67.95 16.07
C ALA A 18 10.53 -66.68 15.32
N GLY A 19 10.17 -66.89 14.04
CA GLY A 19 9.47 -65.94 13.15
C GLY A 19 7.93 -65.99 13.30
N PRO A 20 7.10 -65.78 12.26
CA PRO A 20 7.37 -65.74 10.81
C PRO A 20 7.01 -64.39 10.11
N ARG A 21 7.76 -64.00 9.06
CA ARG A 21 7.44 -64.07 7.59
C ARG A 21 6.19 -63.26 7.19
N LEU A 22 6.15 -62.48 6.11
CA LEU A 22 6.72 -62.56 4.75
C LEU A 22 6.91 -61.11 4.24
N ALA A 23 8.03 -60.66 3.65
CA ALA A 23 8.60 -60.97 2.31
C ALA A 23 7.56 -60.81 1.17
N VAL A 24 7.78 -59.94 0.18
CA VAL A 24 8.47 -60.22 -1.09
C VAL A 24 8.83 -58.85 -1.72
N LEU A 25 10.10 -58.48 -1.92
CA LEU A 25 11.02 -58.84 -3.03
C LEU A 25 10.41 -58.48 -4.40
N SER A 26 11.06 -57.81 -5.36
CA SER A 26 12.47 -57.73 -5.68
C SER A 26 12.72 -56.76 -6.84
N ALA A 27 13.92 -56.19 -6.82
CA ALA A 27 14.91 -56.04 -7.90
C ALA A 27 14.49 -55.32 -9.21
N ALA A 28 15.11 -54.19 -9.61
CA ALA A 28 16.52 -53.89 -9.91
C ALA A 28 16.99 -54.35 -11.31
N ILE A 29 17.54 -53.37 -12.08
CA ILE A 29 18.74 -53.36 -12.97
C ILE A 29 18.55 -52.18 -13.97
N ILE A 30 19.26 -51.02 -13.88
CA ILE A 30 20.65 -50.65 -14.29
C ILE A 30 20.86 -50.83 -15.82
N VAL A 31 21.15 -49.83 -16.70
CA VAL A 31 22.25 -48.84 -16.80
C VAL A 31 21.86 -47.63 -17.71
N ALA A 32 22.53 -46.51 -17.44
CA ALA A 32 22.60 -45.14 -18.00
C ALA A 32 22.59 -44.88 -19.54
N VAL A 33 22.18 -43.66 -19.95
CA VAL A 33 23.05 -42.49 -20.34
C VAL A 33 22.21 -41.31 -20.92
N LEU A 34 22.46 -40.09 -20.40
CA LEU A 34 22.21 -38.70 -20.91
C LEU A 34 20.79 -38.19 -21.27
N GLY A 35 20.41 -37.04 -20.70
CA GLY A 35 19.42 -36.11 -21.28
C GLY A 35 18.41 -35.47 -20.32
N SER A 36 18.76 -34.30 -19.76
CA SER A 36 17.89 -33.15 -19.44
C SER A 36 16.36 -33.33 -19.27
N ALA A 37 15.85 -33.14 -18.05
CA ALA A 37 14.65 -32.35 -17.71
C ALA A 37 14.38 -32.41 -16.19
N TYR A 38 14.78 -31.36 -15.44
CA TYR A 38 14.40 -31.20 -14.04
C TYR A 38 12.96 -30.66 -13.99
N ARG A 39 11.97 -31.54 -13.80
CA ARG A 39 10.63 -31.15 -13.37
C ARG A 39 10.64 -31.02 -11.85
N GLY A 40 10.58 -29.79 -11.35
CA GLY A 40 10.34 -29.51 -9.93
C GLY A 40 8.96 -30.05 -9.49
N PRO A 41 8.80 -30.46 -8.22
CA PRO A 41 7.60 -31.14 -7.77
C PRO A 41 6.41 -30.18 -7.73
N ALA A 42 5.26 -30.65 -8.21
CA ALA A 42 3.97 -30.02 -8.04
C ALA A 42 3.63 -29.95 -6.54
N TYR A 43 3.86 -28.79 -5.93
CA TYR A 43 3.51 -28.52 -4.55
C TYR A 43 2.02 -28.18 -4.46
N ARG A 44 1.20 -29.15 -4.07
CA ARG A 44 -0.19 -28.92 -3.63
C ARG A 44 -0.15 -28.38 -2.20
N GLY A 45 0.01 -27.07 -2.06
CA GLY A 45 -0.23 -26.40 -0.78
C GLY A 45 -1.73 -26.40 -0.44
N PRO A 46 -2.12 -26.50 0.84
CA PRO A 46 -3.53 -26.42 1.22
C PRO A 46 -4.07 -25.01 0.99
N ALA A 47 -5.33 -24.93 0.56
CA ALA A 47 -6.08 -23.69 0.38
C ALA A 47 -6.07 -22.86 1.68
N TYR A 48 -5.76 -21.56 1.55
CA TYR A 48 -5.74 -20.63 2.67
C TYR A 48 -7.19 -20.26 3.05
N ARG A 49 -7.81 -21.09 3.90
CA ARG A 49 -8.91 -20.61 4.74
C ARG A 49 -8.28 -19.83 5.88
N GLY A 50 -8.20 -18.50 5.74
CA GLY A 50 -7.91 -17.65 6.90
C GLY A 50 -8.94 -17.96 7.99
N PRO A 51 -8.56 -18.49 9.16
CA PRO A 51 -9.49 -18.52 10.27
C PRO A 51 -9.75 -17.06 10.66
N ALA A 52 -11.00 -16.71 10.94
CA ALA A 52 -11.26 -15.61 11.87
C ALA A 52 -10.32 -15.83 13.05
N TYR A 53 -9.52 -14.82 13.42
CA TYR A 53 -8.56 -14.90 14.51
C TYR A 53 -9.28 -15.34 15.79
N ARG A 54 -9.38 -16.65 15.99
CA ARG A 54 -9.48 -17.27 17.28
C ARG A 54 -8.02 -17.45 17.64
N GLY A 55 -7.47 -16.47 18.35
CA GLY A 55 -6.23 -16.69 19.08
C GLY A 55 -6.35 -18.02 19.85
N PRO A 56 -5.23 -18.68 20.17
CA PRO A 56 -5.30 -19.86 21.01
C PRO A 56 -6.17 -19.51 22.21
N ALA A 57 -7.24 -20.27 22.43
CA ALA A 57 -7.88 -20.27 23.73
C ALA A 57 -6.76 -20.70 24.68
N TYR A 58 -6.14 -19.73 25.35
CA TYR A 58 -5.42 -20.00 26.57
C TYR A 58 -6.47 -20.58 27.50
N ARG A 59 -6.60 -21.92 27.47
CA ARG A 59 -7.00 -22.66 28.65
C ARG A 59 -5.88 -22.39 29.64
N GLY A 60 -5.98 -21.27 30.34
CA GLY A 60 -5.28 -21.09 31.59
C GLY A 60 -5.56 -22.36 32.39
N LEU A 61 -4.50 -23.03 32.80
CA LEU A 61 -4.55 -24.04 33.84
C LEU A 61 -5.36 -23.40 34.97
N THR A 62 -6.58 -23.89 35.15
CA THR A 62 -7.42 -23.54 36.29
C THR A 62 -6.67 -24.01 37.52
N SER A 63 -6.04 -23.09 38.25
CA SER A 63 -5.70 -23.31 39.64
C SER A 63 -7.01 -23.46 40.39
N THR A 64 -7.38 -24.70 40.70
CA THR A 64 -8.46 -25.02 41.63
C THR A 64 -8.07 -24.53 43.01
N PHE A 65 -8.52 -23.32 43.37
CA PHE A 65 -8.55 -22.89 44.76
C PHE A 65 -9.88 -23.36 45.36
N TYR A 66 -9.79 -24.23 46.38
CA TYR A 66 -10.93 -24.60 47.21
C TYR A 66 -11.42 -23.38 47.97
N LEU A 67 -12.59 -22.85 47.63
CA LEU A 67 -13.28 -21.83 48.41
C LEU A 67 -13.95 -22.50 49.62
N LYS A 68 -13.75 -21.91 50.81
CA LYS A 68 -14.59 -22.19 51.99
C LYS A 68 -16.03 -21.72 51.70
N PRO A 69 -17.08 -22.42 52.15
CA PRO A 69 -18.46 -21.96 52.00
C PRO A 69 -18.69 -20.71 52.87
N GLY A 70 -19.09 -19.58 52.28
CA GLY A 70 -19.59 -18.41 53.03
C GLY A 70 -19.15 -17.01 52.58
N THR A 71 -18.35 -16.86 51.53
CA THR A 71 -17.96 -15.52 51.00
C THR A 71 -18.61 -15.25 49.65
N SER A 72 -19.28 -14.11 49.50
CA SER A 72 -19.72 -13.59 48.20
C SER A 72 -18.52 -13.54 47.23
N PRO A 73 -18.65 -14.01 45.98
CA PRO A 73 -17.55 -13.97 45.02
C PRO A 73 -17.11 -12.52 44.79
N GLY A 74 -15.80 -12.29 44.81
CA GLY A 74 -15.22 -10.99 44.54
C GLY A 74 -15.35 -10.63 43.05
N PHE A 75 -15.19 -9.36 42.69
CA PHE A 75 -15.25 -8.91 41.29
C PHE A 75 -14.20 -9.59 40.37
N SER A 76 -13.16 -10.21 40.95
CA SER A 76 -12.21 -11.09 40.25
C SER A 76 -12.85 -12.31 39.58
N ASP A 77 -14.06 -12.70 39.99
CA ASP A 77 -14.75 -13.91 39.50
C ASP A 77 -15.69 -13.62 38.32
N VAL A 78 -15.86 -12.35 37.91
CA VAL A 78 -16.74 -11.94 36.80
C VAL A 78 -16.11 -12.29 35.45
N LYS A 79 -16.70 -13.26 34.75
CA LYS A 79 -16.24 -13.63 33.40
C LYS A 79 -16.62 -12.55 32.37
N ARG A 80 -15.64 -11.84 31.82
CA ARG A 80 -15.86 -10.86 30.74
C ARG A 80 -16.20 -11.56 29.40
N PRO A 81 -17.07 -11.00 28.54
CA PRO A 81 -17.52 -11.60 27.27
C PRO A 81 -16.40 -11.88 26.25
N ARG A 82 -15.28 -11.17 26.39
CA ARG A 82 -14.15 -11.26 25.48
C ARG A 82 -12.85 -10.91 26.19
N GLU A 83 -11.74 -11.28 25.57
CA GLU A 83 -10.40 -11.01 26.08
C GLU A 83 -10.08 -9.51 26.12
N ALA A 84 -10.09 -8.82 24.97
CA ALA A 84 -9.98 -7.36 24.93
C ALA A 84 -11.34 -6.70 25.23
N TRP A 85 -11.80 -6.78 26.48
CA TRP A 85 -13.12 -6.29 26.89
C TRP A 85 -13.18 -4.76 27.05
N VAL A 86 -12.04 -4.10 27.26
CA VAL A 86 -11.87 -2.65 27.07
C VAL A 86 -11.06 -2.43 25.80
N LEU A 87 -11.60 -1.69 24.83
CA LEU A 87 -10.90 -1.41 23.59
C LEU A 87 -11.29 -0.09 22.95
N ARG A 88 -10.35 0.52 22.26
CA ARG A 88 -10.55 1.71 21.44
C ARG A 88 -10.81 1.30 19.99
N SER A 89 -11.76 1.96 19.34
CA SER A 89 -12.00 1.78 17.90
C SER A 89 -12.70 2.99 17.28
N VAL A 90 -12.98 2.91 15.98
CA VAL A 90 -14.14 3.57 15.39
C VAL A 90 -15.34 2.65 15.67
N LEU A 91 -16.47 3.19 16.10
CA LEU A 91 -17.71 2.45 16.32
C LEU A 91 -18.90 3.28 15.83
N ASP A 92 -19.82 2.70 15.08
CA ASP A 92 -21.02 3.38 14.58
C ASP A 92 -20.69 4.67 13.80
N ALA A 93 -19.65 4.62 12.97
CA ALA A 93 -19.10 5.78 12.25
C ALA A 93 -18.64 6.95 13.15
N ARG A 94 -18.38 6.69 14.44
CA ARG A 94 -17.82 7.65 15.38
C ARG A 94 -16.37 7.29 15.72
N PRO A 95 -15.40 8.20 15.55
CA PRO A 95 -14.05 7.99 16.07
C PRO A 95 -14.03 8.25 17.59
N ARG A 96 -12.91 7.93 18.25
CA ARG A 96 -12.70 8.23 19.68
C ARG A 96 -13.61 7.45 20.63
N ILE A 97 -14.08 6.27 20.22
CA ILE A 97 -14.91 5.41 21.04
C ILE A 97 -14.07 4.41 21.83
N LEU A 98 -14.27 4.37 23.14
CA LEU A 98 -13.83 3.29 24.03
C LEU A 98 -15.04 2.36 24.28
N SER A 99 -14.97 1.16 23.72
CA SER A 99 -15.96 0.11 23.94
C SER A 99 -15.59 -0.72 25.18
N ILE A 100 -16.58 -1.02 26.02
CA ILE A 100 -16.41 -1.79 27.25
C ILE A 100 -17.46 -2.91 27.29
N ALA A 101 -17.01 -4.15 27.19
CA ALA A 101 -17.85 -5.35 27.31
C ALA A 101 -17.91 -5.80 28.77
N LEU A 102 -18.83 -5.24 29.55
CA LEU A 102 -18.96 -5.61 30.98
C LEU A 102 -19.56 -7.01 31.14
N HIS A 103 -20.57 -7.35 30.32
CA HIS A 103 -21.28 -8.62 30.31
C HIS A 103 -21.92 -8.88 28.93
N ASP A 104 -22.34 -10.12 28.63
CA ASP A 104 -23.01 -10.47 27.36
C ASP A 104 -24.31 -9.65 27.14
N ASN A 105 -24.91 -9.22 28.24
CA ASN A 105 -26.11 -8.37 28.27
C ASN A 105 -25.81 -6.89 28.52
N LEU A 106 -24.55 -6.45 28.59
CA LEU A 106 -24.22 -5.04 28.80
C LEU A 106 -22.87 -4.67 28.19
N TRP A 107 -22.94 -4.00 27.04
CA TRP A 107 -21.84 -3.27 26.43
C TRP A 107 -22.03 -1.78 26.62
N LEU A 108 -20.92 -1.06 26.76
CA LEU A 108 -20.86 0.39 26.84
C LEU A 108 -19.96 0.94 25.73
N ALA A 109 -20.28 2.13 25.24
CA ALA A 109 -19.43 2.88 24.33
C ALA A 109 -19.26 4.32 24.87
N TYR A 110 -18.04 4.69 25.23
CA TYR A 110 -17.69 6.03 25.71
C TYR A 110 -17.02 6.84 24.61
N ASN A 111 -17.45 8.08 24.40
CA ASN A 111 -16.75 9.05 23.58
C ASN A 111 -15.62 9.70 24.39
N THR A 112 -14.39 9.33 24.11
CA THR A 112 -13.19 9.85 24.82
C THR A 112 -12.84 11.29 24.45
N LYS A 113 -13.49 11.90 23.44
CA LYS A 113 -13.36 13.35 23.21
C LYS A 113 -14.10 14.17 24.26
N THR A 114 -15.23 13.65 24.73
CA THR A 114 -16.18 14.38 25.58
C THR A 114 -16.43 13.70 26.93
N ALA A 115 -15.68 12.62 27.21
CA ALA A 115 -15.83 11.80 28.43
C ALA A 115 -17.29 11.39 28.70
N SER A 116 -18.02 11.00 27.66
CA SER A 116 -19.45 10.73 27.77
C SER A 116 -19.80 9.31 27.38
N LEU A 117 -20.78 8.73 28.08
CA LEU A 117 -21.39 7.47 27.67
C LEU A 117 -22.29 7.74 26.45
N TYR A 118 -21.86 7.32 25.27
CA TYR A 118 -22.64 7.45 24.04
C TYR A 118 -23.78 6.42 24.01
N LYS A 119 -23.48 5.15 24.35
CA LYS A 119 -24.43 4.05 24.17
C LYS A 119 -24.22 2.93 25.20
N ALA A 120 -25.32 2.36 25.67
CA ALA A 120 -25.36 1.09 26.41
C ALA A 120 -26.32 0.11 25.72
N TRP A 121 -25.91 -1.14 25.49
CA TRP A 121 -26.74 -2.11 24.75
C TRP A 121 -26.48 -3.57 25.16
N ALA A 122 -27.45 -4.44 24.93
CA ALA A 122 -27.27 -5.89 24.97
C ALA A 122 -27.00 -6.41 23.56
N GLY A 123 -25.89 -7.12 23.36
CA GLY A 123 -25.52 -7.67 22.07
C GLY A 123 -24.01 -7.79 21.90
N LYS A 124 -23.50 -7.36 20.75
CA LYS A 124 -22.09 -7.47 20.37
C LYS A 124 -21.65 -6.29 19.52
N ILE A 125 -20.36 -6.26 19.18
CA ILE A 125 -19.82 -5.45 18.09
C ILE A 125 -19.55 -6.36 16.90
N ASN A 126 -20.01 -5.94 15.73
CA ASN A 126 -19.59 -6.52 14.45
C ASN A 126 -18.28 -5.86 14.02
N PHE A 127 -17.18 -6.60 14.17
CA PHE A 127 -15.84 -6.16 13.81
C PHE A 127 -15.59 -6.35 12.30
N SER A 128 -15.97 -5.35 11.51
CA SER A 128 -15.62 -5.23 10.09
C SER A 128 -14.51 -4.20 9.88
N GLY A 129 -13.76 -4.33 8.78
CA GLY A 129 -12.77 -3.34 8.34
C GLY A 129 -11.34 -3.89 8.25
N PRO A 130 -10.36 -3.05 7.86
CA PRO A 130 -9.03 -3.52 7.45
C PRO A 130 -8.29 -4.33 8.52
N VAL A 131 -8.40 -3.91 9.79
CA VAL A 131 -7.76 -4.56 10.93
C VAL A 131 -8.37 -5.92 11.27
N TYR A 132 -9.68 -6.07 11.02
CA TYR A 132 -10.48 -7.19 11.51
C TYR A 132 -10.73 -8.26 10.43
N THR A 133 -11.10 -7.81 9.23
CA THR A 133 -11.47 -8.69 8.10
C THR A 133 -10.58 -8.50 6.88
N SER A 134 -9.61 -7.57 6.91
CA SER A 134 -8.79 -7.18 5.75
C SER A 134 -9.58 -6.46 4.63
N SER A 135 -10.86 -6.15 4.87
CA SER A 135 -11.74 -5.47 3.92
C SER A 135 -11.60 -3.95 4.00
N HIS A 136 -11.64 -3.28 2.85
CA HIS A 136 -11.68 -1.81 2.78
C HIS A 136 -13.11 -1.31 3.07
N GLY A 137 -13.42 -1.10 4.35
CA GLY A 137 -14.76 -0.73 4.88
C GLY A 137 -15.57 -1.95 5.39
N PRO A 138 -16.83 -1.76 5.86
CA PRO A 138 -17.23 -0.74 6.84
C PRO A 138 -16.45 -0.91 8.16
N GLN A 139 -16.41 0.14 8.97
CA GLN A 139 -15.82 0.10 10.33
C GLN A 139 -16.74 -0.65 11.31
N PRO A 140 -16.27 -0.99 12.53
CA PRO A 140 -17.09 -1.69 13.50
C PRO A 140 -18.43 -1.01 13.80
N VAL A 141 -19.47 -1.83 13.97
CA VAL A 141 -20.85 -1.39 14.27
C VAL A 141 -21.38 -2.15 15.47
N SER A 142 -22.11 -1.48 16.34
CA SER A 142 -22.83 -2.09 17.46
C SER A 142 -24.10 -2.81 16.96
N GLU A 143 -24.27 -4.07 17.37
CA GLU A 143 -25.43 -4.90 17.03
C GLU A 143 -26.15 -5.34 18.30
N GLY A 144 -27.48 -5.27 18.30
CA GLY A 144 -28.32 -5.76 19.40
C GLY A 144 -29.39 -4.76 19.82
N THR A 145 -29.80 -4.83 21.08
CA THR A 145 -30.86 -3.98 21.65
C THR A 145 -30.24 -2.86 22.46
N THR A 146 -30.39 -1.62 21.99
CA THR A 146 -29.99 -0.41 22.71
C THR A 146 -30.85 -0.23 23.96
N TYR A 147 -30.20 -0.08 25.11
CA TYR A 147 -30.83 0.29 26.38
C TYR A 147 -30.79 1.78 26.65
N MET A 148 -29.72 2.45 26.23
CA MET A 148 -29.49 3.87 26.44
C MET A 148 -28.69 4.40 25.26
N GLU A 149 -29.05 5.58 24.78
CA GLU A 149 -28.28 6.34 23.80
C GLU A 149 -28.38 7.82 24.14
N GLU A 150 -27.23 8.46 24.33
CA GLU A 150 -27.14 9.85 24.75
C GLU A 150 -27.06 10.76 23.52
N PRO A 151 -28.11 11.56 23.23
CA PRO A 151 -28.08 12.49 22.11
C PRO A 151 -27.08 13.63 22.33
N ASP A 152 -26.86 14.07 23.57
CA ASP A 152 -25.89 15.11 23.88
C ASP A 152 -24.45 14.61 23.73
N GLN A 153 -23.72 15.16 22.77
CA GLN A 153 -22.32 14.78 22.56
C GLN A 153 -21.44 15.13 23.77
N ASN A 154 -21.79 16.18 24.53
CA ASN A 154 -21.12 16.55 25.77
C ASN A 154 -22.16 16.82 26.89
N PRO A 155 -22.54 15.80 27.68
CA PRO A 155 -23.58 15.89 28.70
C PRO A 155 -23.13 16.57 30.01
N TRP A 156 -21.86 16.94 30.16
CA TRP A 156 -21.35 17.54 31.39
C TRP A 156 -21.82 18.99 31.53
N ARG A 157 -22.22 19.38 32.74
CA ARG A 157 -22.67 20.74 33.08
C ARG A 157 -22.10 21.18 34.42
N ILE A 158 -21.63 22.42 34.46
CA ILE A 158 -21.25 23.11 35.69
C ILE A 158 -22.23 24.27 35.89
N THR A 159 -22.90 24.30 37.05
CA THR A 159 -23.78 25.41 37.43
C THR A 159 -23.12 26.25 38.52
N ALA A 160 -22.97 27.55 38.29
CA ALA A 160 -22.50 28.55 39.27
C ALA A 160 -23.32 29.83 39.10
N ASP A 161 -23.71 30.49 40.19
CA ASP A 161 -24.53 31.73 40.16
C ASP A 161 -25.78 31.63 39.25
N SER A 162 -26.47 30.49 39.32
CA SER A 162 -27.64 30.16 38.48
C SER A 162 -27.37 30.13 36.96
N LYS A 163 -26.12 30.21 36.53
CA LYS A 163 -25.69 30.03 35.14
C LYS A 163 -25.11 28.65 34.95
N GLU A 164 -25.55 28.00 33.88
CA GLU A 164 -25.02 26.70 33.46
C GLU A 164 -24.04 26.88 32.31
N VAL A 165 -22.90 26.20 32.38
CA VAL A 165 -21.92 26.14 31.31
C VAL A 165 -21.49 24.71 31.03
N THR A 166 -21.07 24.46 29.80
CA THR A 166 -20.42 23.21 29.40
C THR A 166 -18.92 23.34 29.58
N PRO A 167 -18.27 22.52 30.42
CA PRO A 167 -16.83 22.60 30.65
C PRO A 167 -16.03 22.08 29.45
N GLU A 168 -14.78 22.50 29.34
CA GLU A 168 -13.79 21.82 28.50
C GLU A 168 -13.36 20.52 29.19
N ILE A 169 -13.14 19.46 28.40
CA ILE A 169 -12.94 18.12 28.93
C ILE A 169 -11.70 17.51 28.31
N SER A 170 -10.88 16.89 29.15
CA SER A 170 -9.74 16.09 28.76
C SER A 170 -9.90 14.67 29.31
N TYR A 171 -10.01 13.68 28.42
CA TYR A 171 -9.83 12.28 28.79
C TYR A 171 -8.36 12.02 29.11
N LYS A 172 -8.08 11.56 30.34
CA LYS A 172 -6.71 11.32 30.83
C LYS A 172 -6.26 9.88 30.66
N GLY A 173 -7.20 8.97 30.37
CA GLY A 173 -6.90 7.56 30.22
C GLY A 173 -7.84 6.68 31.01
N HIS A 174 -7.43 5.45 31.18
CA HIS A 174 -8.15 4.47 31.99
C HIS A 174 -7.20 3.48 32.64
N THR A 175 -7.64 2.91 33.75
CA THR A 175 -6.96 1.83 34.48
C THR A 175 -7.81 0.57 34.41
N ILE A 176 -7.18 -0.59 34.22
CA ILE A 176 -7.78 -1.93 34.29
C ILE A 176 -7.06 -2.67 35.42
N LEU A 177 -7.72 -2.80 36.57
CA LEU A 177 -7.19 -3.49 37.75
C LEU A 177 -8.27 -4.35 38.37
N ASP A 178 -7.90 -5.52 38.88
CA ASP A 178 -8.83 -6.47 39.51
C ASP A 178 -10.07 -6.77 38.65
N ASN A 179 -9.85 -6.88 37.33
CA ASN A 179 -10.89 -7.10 36.33
C ASN A 179 -11.95 -5.97 36.26
N GLN A 180 -11.67 -4.78 36.79
CA GLN A 180 -12.52 -3.59 36.71
C GLN A 180 -11.84 -2.46 35.93
N VAL A 181 -12.65 -1.61 35.29
CA VAL A 181 -12.16 -0.45 34.55
C VAL A 181 -12.50 0.84 35.30
N THR A 182 -11.52 1.74 35.40
CA THR A 182 -11.71 3.10 35.92
C THR A 182 -11.35 4.09 34.83
N LEU A 183 -12.31 4.90 34.40
CA LEU A 183 -12.13 5.96 33.41
C LEU A 183 -11.73 7.26 34.13
N LYS A 184 -10.77 8.00 33.57
CA LYS A 184 -10.21 9.20 34.20
C LYS A 184 -10.41 10.42 33.31
N TYR A 185 -11.00 11.47 33.88
CA TYR A 185 -11.33 12.71 33.20
C TYR A 185 -10.82 13.93 33.99
N GLU A 186 -10.52 15.00 33.27
CA GLU A 186 -10.28 16.33 33.83
C GLU A 186 -11.22 17.31 33.14
N LEU A 187 -11.96 18.09 33.93
CA LEU A 187 -12.86 19.13 33.45
C LEU A 187 -12.25 20.48 33.83
N ASP A 188 -12.10 21.38 32.86
CA ASP A 188 -11.65 22.75 33.10
C ASP A 188 -12.86 23.68 33.29
N TYR A 189 -12.81 24.44 34.39
CA TYR A 189 -13.72 25.53 34.65
C TYR A 189 -12.94 26.75 35.09
N GLN A 190 -12.84 27.77 34.21
CA GLN A 190 -12.15 29.02 34.48
C GLN A 190 -10.69 28.81 34.95
N GLY A 191 -9.99 27.83 34.35
CA GLY A 191 -8.61 27.47 34.70
C GLY A 191 -8.47 26.58 35.94
N LYS A 192 -9.58 26.23 36.62
CA LYS A 192 -9.59 25.24 37.70
C LYS A 192 -9.84 23.85 37.11
N LYS A 193 -8.99 22.90 37.46
CA LYS A 193 -9.05 21.51 37.00
C LYS A 193 -9.78 20.63 38.00
N ILE A 194 -10.92 20.09 37.59
CA ILE A 194 -11.74 19.17 38.37
C ILE A 194 -11.46 17.76 37.87
N SER A 195 -11.04 16.87 38.77
CA SER A 195 -10.77 15.46 38.43
C SER A 195 -12.03 14.63 38.65
N VAL A 196 -12.34 13.77 37.68
CA VAL A 196 -13.44 12.81 37.79
C VAL A 196 -12.95 11.42 37.41
N GLU A 197 -13.12 10.48 38.33
CA GLU A 197 -12.97 9.06 38.05
C GLU A 197 -14.33 8.39 37.97
N GLU A 198 -14.52 7.49 37.01
CA GLU A 198 -15.76 6.76 36.80
C GLU A 198 -15.49 5.25 36.72
N LYS A 199 -16.19 4.46 37.54
CA LYS A 199 -16.16 3.00 37.51
C LYS A 199 -17.52 2.46 37.07
N PRO A 200 -17.69 2.07 35.79
CA PRO A 200 -18.88 1.40 35.31
C PRO A 200 -18.82 -0.10 35.59
N GLU A 201 -19.92 -0.70 36.05
CA GLU A 201 -19.99 -2.15 36.31
C GLU A 201 -21.38 -2.75 36.05
N PHE A 202 -21.39 -4.04 35.70
CA PHE A 202 -22.58 -4.85 35.55
C PHE A 202 -22.96 -5.55 36.85
N PHE A 203 -24.27 -5.65 37.12
CA PHE A 203 -24.82 -6.59 38.09
C PHE A 203 -26.08 -7.24 37.53
N ASP A 204 -26.40 -8.45 38.00
CA ASP A 204 -27.68 -9.08 37.66
C ASP A 204 -28.79 -8.46 38.51
N ALA A 205 -29.70 -7.73 37.86
CA ALA A 205 -30.84 -7.10 38.53
C ALA A 205 -32.03 -8.07 38.75
N GLY A 206 -31.89 -9.33 38.32
CA GLY A 206 -32.95 -10.34 38.34
C GLY A 206 -33.99 -10.12 37.24
N ASN A 207 -34.86 -11.12 37.05
CA ASN A 207 -35.97 -11.08 36.09
C ASN A 207 -35.56 -10.74 34.63
N GLY A 208 -34.33 -11.09 34.25
CA GLY A 208 -33.80 -10.81 32.91
C GLY A 208 -33.44 -9.34 32.65
N LYS A 209 -33.40 -8.48 33.68
CA LYS A 209 -32.92 -7.10 33.58
C LYS A 209 -31.41 -7.01 33.75
N ALA A 210 -30.75 -6.16 32.97
CA ALA A 210 -29.33 -5.88 33.14
C ALA A 210 -29.15 -4.71 34.12
N GLY A 211 -28.46 -4.95 35.24
CA GLY A 211 -28.06 -3.88 36.15
C GLY A 211 -26.83 -3.16 35.62
N PHE A 212 -26.88 -1.83 35.60
CA PHE A 212 -25.76 -0.98 35.22
C PHE A 212 -25.47 0.01 36.35
N GLU A 213 -24.29 -0.12 36.96
CA GLU A 213 -23.80 0.78 38.01
C GLU A 213 -22.70 1.70 37.45
N ARG A 214 -22.72 2.95 37.89
CA ARG A 214 -21.68 3.96 37.66
C ARG A 214 -21.30 4.58 38.99
N VAL A 215 -20.05 4.41 39.40
CA VAL A 215 -19.49 5.07 40.60
C VAL A 215 -18.57 6.20 40.17
N PHE A 216 -18.94 7.43 40.50
CA PHE A 216 -18.13 8.62 40.24
C PHE A 216 -17.38 9.04 41.49
N THR A 217 -16.10 9.38 41.36
CA THR A 217 -15.32 10.07 42.39
C THR A 217 -14.90 11.42 41.83
N VAL A 218 -15.41 12.50 42.42
CA VAL A 218 -15.08 13.88 42.02
C VAL A 218 -14.03 14.42 42.99
N SER A 219 -13.05 15.16 42.50
CA SER A 219 -12.02 15.82 43.32
C SER A 219 -11.66 17.18 42.74
N ASN A 220 -11.22 18.11 43.60
CA ASN A 220 -10.87 19.49 43.25
C ASN A 220 -12.04 20.31 42.67
N ALA A 221 -13.28 19.93 42.96
CA ALA A 221 -14.44 20.74 42.60
C ALA A 221 -14.57 21.94 43.54
N PRO A 222 -14.67 23.19 43.02
CA PRO A 222 -14.97 24.36 43.83
C PRO A 222 -16.27 24.18 44.63
N ALA A 223 -16.33 24.75 45.85
CA ALA A 223 -17.47 24.57 46.74
C ALA A 223 -18.75 25.28 46.25
N ASP A 224 -18.60 26.30 45.42
CA ASP A 224 -19.62 27.17 44.86
C ASP A 224 -20.25 26.67 43.56
N ILE A 225 -19.74 25.56 43.00
CA ILE A 225 -20.27 24.99 41.77
C ILE A 225 -21.11 23.75 42.03
N LEU A 226 -22.06 23.45 41.12
CA LEU A 226 -22.70 22.14 41.02
C LEU A 226 -22.23 21.45 39.74
N LEU A 227 -21.50 20.34 39.91
CA LEU A 227 -21.16 19.47 38.78
C LEU A 227 -22.29 18.49 38.52
N SER A 228 -22.71 18.39 37.27
CA SER A 228 -23.80 17.50 36.88
C SER A 228 -23.61 16.88 35.50
N LEU A 229 -24.33 15.80 35.27
CA LEU A 229 -24.33 15.03 34.03
C LEU A 229 -25.77 14.91 33.53
N ASN A 230 -26.03 15.35 32.30
CA ASN A 230 -27.28 15.04 31.62
C ASN A 230 -27.34 13.54 31.31
N LEU A 231 -28.48 12.92 31.59
CA LEU A 231 -28.73 11.51 31.39
C LEU A 231 -30.08 11.32 30.70
N HIS A 232 -30.05 10.56 29.61
CA HIS A 232 -31.23 9.99 28.98
C HIS A 232 -31.41 8.51 29.35
N LEU A 233 -32.40 8.21 30.20
CA LEU A 233 -32.81 6.84 30.52
C LEU A 233 -34.05 6.51 29.70
N ASN A 234 -34.05 5.45 28.89
CA ASN A 234 -35.22 5.11 28.06
C ASN A 234 -35.59 3.62 28.09
N SER A 235 -35.04 2.85 29.03
CA SER A 235 -35.26 1.40 29.19
C SER A 235 -35.79 1.00 30.57
N LEU A 236 -36.50 1.89 31.26
CA LEU A 236 -37.06 1.60 32.57
C LEU A 236 -38.44 0.94 32.44
N SER A 237 -38.71 -0.07 33.27
CA SER A 237 -40.06 -0.66 33.35
C SER A 237 -40.92 0.02 34.41
N VAL A 238 -40.30 0.51 35.48
CA VAL A 238 -40.91 1.27 36.57
C VAL A 238 -40.03 2.47 36.93
N ASP A 239 -40.62 3.51 37.53
CA ASP A 239 -39.90 4.75 37.82
C ASP A 239 -38.92 4.66 39.00
N THR A 240 -38.89 3.51 39.66
CA THR A 240 -37.96 3.13 40.73
C THR A 240 -36.81 2.24 40.23
N ASP A 241 -36.71 1.97 38.92
CA ASP A 241 -35.63 1.18 38.32
C ASP A 241 -34.27 1.92 38.31
N TYR A 242 -34.11 3.03 39.05
CA TYR A 242 -32.80 3.66 39.29
C TYR A 242 -32.62 4.02 40.77
N LYS A 243 -31.37 4.07 41.21
CA LYS A 243 -30.97 4.51 42.56
C LYS A 243 -29.76 5.41 42.47
N THR A 244 -29.70 6.42 43.31
CA THR A 244 -28.50 7.26 43.48
C THR A 244 -28.41 7.85 44.88
N ASN A 245 -27.18 8.07 45.35
CA ASN A 245 -26.90 8.89 46.52
C ASN A 245 -26.52 10.35 46.16
N GLY A 246 -26.58 10.70 44.87
CA GLY A 246 -26.57 12.09 44.40
C GLY A 246 -27.99 12.63 44.28
N LYS A 247 -28.19 13.65 43.44
CA LYS A 247 -29.52 14.23 43.18
C LYS A 247 -29.87 14.16 41.70
N PHE A 248 -30.86 13.34 41.34
CA PHE A 248 -31.37 13.24 39.97
C PHE A 248 -32.63 14.09 39.78
N LEU A 249 -32.58 15.01 38.80
CA LEU A 249 -33.68 15.87 38.41
C LEU A 249 -34.16 15.45 37.01
N GLY A 250 -35.15 14.55 36.94
CA GLY A 250 -35.65 13.99 35.68
C GLY A 250 -37.11 14.29 35.41
N VAL A 251 -37.43 14.51 34.14
CA VAL A 251 -38.82 14.59 33.63
C VAL A 251 -39.21 13.24 33.07
N LYS A 252 -40.32 12.69 33.58
CA LYS A 252 -40.84 11.37 33.19
C LYS A 252 -41.71 11.48 31.94
N SER A 253 -41.52 10.56 31.00
CA SER A 253 -42.41 10.34 29.87
C SER A 253 -42.66 8.84 29.67
N LYS A 254 -43.78 8.48 29.05
CA LYS A 254 -44.06 7.10 28.64
C LYS A 254 -43.69 6.92 27.17
N GLU A 255 -43.01 5.83 26.87
CA GLU A 255 -42.65 5.40 25.52
C GLU A 255 -43.25 4.01 25.27
N MET A 256 -43.69 3.71 24.04
CA MET A 256 -44.20 2.39 23.67
C MET A 256 -43.20 1.71 22.73
N ALA A 257 -42.87 0.45 23.00
CA ALA A 257 -42.12 -0.40 22.07
C ALA A 257 -42.89 -1.72 21.86
N GLY A 258 -43.51 -1.86 20.68
CA GLY A 258 -44.51 -2.89 20.44
C GLY A 258 -45.70 -2.73 21.39
N ASN A 259 -46.11 -3.82 22.04
CA ASN A 259 -47.20 -3.81 23.02
C ASN A 259 -46.74 -3.55 24.47
N GLN A 260 -45.47 -3.17 24.68
CA GLN A 260 -44.91 -2.90 26.00
C GLN A 260 -44.69 -1.40 26.22
N SER A 261 -45.05 -0.90 27.41
CA SER A 261 -44.80 0.48 27.83
C SER A 261 -43.51 0.55 28.65
N PHE A 262 -42.70 1.56 28.35
CA PHE A 262 -41.45 1.89 29.02
C PHE A 262 -41.54 3.30 29.60
N ILE A 263 -40.79 3.54 30.66
CA ILE A 263 -40.59 4.87 31.22
C ILE A 263 -39.27 5.42 30.69
N ALA A 264 -39.35 6.59 30.07
CA ALA A 264 -38.19 7.40 29.73
C ALA A 264 -38.05 8.54 30.74
N MET A 265 -36.82 8.85 31.13
CA MET A 265 -36.45 9.95 31.99
C MET A 265 -35.30 10.71 31.36
N ASN A 266 -35.59 11.94 30.96
CA ASN A 266 -34.58 12.93 30.57
C ASN A 266 -34.29 13.80 31.77
N GLY A 267 -33.06 13.79 32.26
CA GLY A 267 -32.74 14.47 33.51
C GLY A 267 -31.29 14.77 33.73
N LYS A 268 -31.02 15.44 34.84
CA LYS A 268 -29.70 15.85 35.28
C LYS A 268 -29.34 15.14 36.57
N LEU A 269 -28.24 14.39 36.56
CA LEU A 269 -27.63 13.83 37.76
C LEU A 269 -26.61 14.82 38.33
N ILE A 270 -26.93 15.42 39.47
CA ILE A 270 -26.00 16.25 40.24
C ILE A 270 -25.11 15.32 41.07
N LEU A 271 -23.80 15.47 40.90
CA LEU A 271 -22.79 14.68 41.58
C LEU A 271 -22.40 15.31 42.92
N ASN A 272 -21.99 14.47 43.87
CA ASN A 272 -21.40 14.91 45.12
C ASN A 272 -19.99 15.47 44.85
N ASN A 273 -19.82 16.80 44.97
CA ASN A 273 -18.52 17.44 44.85
C ASN A 273 -17.55 16.87 45.89
N ASN A 274 -16.29 16.65 45.47
CA ASN A 274 -15.22 16.16 46.35
C ASN A 274 -15.59 14.87 47.11
N GLY A 275 -16.38 14.01 46.48
CA GLY A 275 -16.91 12.79 47.09
C GLY A 275 -17.35 11.76 46.05
N LYS A 276 -18.00 10.70 46.55
CA LYS A 276 -18.49 9.59 45.72
C LYS A 276 -19.98 9.75 45.39
N THR A 277 -20.31 9.53 44.13
CA THR A 277 -21.70 9.40 43.66
C THR A 277 -21.89 8.03 43.05
N ASN A 278 -22.81 7.24 43.61
CA ASN A 278 -23.24 5.98 43.04
C ASN A 278 -24.53 6.24 42.27
N PHE A 279 -24.60 5.75 41.04
CA PHE A 279 -25.81 5.75 40.22
C PHE A 279 -25.98 4.37 39.61
N SER A 280 -27.08 3.69 39.94
CA SER A 280 -27.40 2.36 39.40
C SER A 280 -28.74 2.38 38.69
N VAL A 281 -28.86 1.68 37.57
CA VAL A 281 -30.10 1.56 36.80
C VAL A 281 -30.35 0.11 36.38
N ASN A 282 -31.59 -0.34 36.47
CA ASN A 282 -32.05 -1.66 36.01
C ASN A 282 -32.61 -1.53 34.59
N LEU A 283 -31.85 -1.99 33.61
CA LEU A 283 -32.17 -1.85 32.20
C LEU A 283 -33.07 -3.00 31.73
N THR A 284 -34.25 -2.64 31.24
CA THR A 284 -35.21 -3.57 30.65
C THR A 284 -35.02 -3.61 29.13
N LYS A 285 -34.88 -4.82 28.58
CA LYS A 285 -34.69 -5.02 27.15
C LYS A 285 -36.00 -4.72 26.42
N LYS A 286 -35.99 -3.72 25.54
CA LYS A 286 -37.12 -3.46 24.65
C LYS A 286 -37.34 -4.68 23.73
N PRO A 287 -38.57 -5.03 23.35
CA PRO A 287 -38.82 -6.04 22.32
C PRO A 287 -38.00 -5.68 21.08
N ALA A 288 -37.39 -6.68 20.45
CA ALA A 288 -36.77 -6.45 19.15
C ALA A 288 -37.84 -5.90 18.22
N GLN A 289 -37.68 -4.67 17.72
CA GLN A 289 -38.47 -4.25 16.57
C GLN A 289 -38.20 -5.27 15.47
N PRO A 290 -39.23 -5.79 14.77
CA PRO A 290 -38.97 -6.63 13.63
C PRO A 290 -38.10 -5.82 12.68
N GLN A 291 -36.82 -6.19 12.59
CA GLN A 291 -36.02 -5.79 11.45
C GLN A 291 -36.80 -6.34 10.27
N THR A 292 -37.37 -5.44 9.46
CA THR A 292 -37.77 -5.81 8.11
C THR A 292 -36.56 -6.53 7.56
N ALA A 293 -36.67 -7.83 7.34
CA ALA A 293 -35.65 -8.56 6.62
C ALA A 293 -35.55 -7.82 5.29
N LEU A 294 -34.52 -7.00 5.13
CA LEU A 294 -34.19 -6.41 3.86
C LEU A 294 -33.95 -7.63 2.98
N GLN A 295 -34.93 -7.91 2.12
CA GLN A 295 -34.76 -8.85 1.05
C GLN A 295 -33.62 -8.26 0.24
N GLU A 296 -32.40 -8.79 0.42
CA GLU A 296 -31.18 -8.22 -0.15
C GLU A 296 -31.44 -7.99 -1.64
N SER A 297 -31.51 -6.73 -2.05
CA SER A 297 -31.65 -6.43 -3.46
C SER A 297 -30.39 -6.91 -4.19
N LYS A 298 -30.48 -7.15 -5.50
CA LYS A 298 -29.28 -7.47 -6.31
C LYS A 298 -28.16 -6.43 -6.08
N ALA A 299 -28.52 -5.17 -5.83
CA ALA A 299 -27.59 -4.10 -5.49
C ALA A 299 -26.94 -4.27 -4.09
N ASP A 300 -27.69 -4.70 -3.08
CA ASP A 300 -27.16 -4.97 -1.73
C ASP A 300 -26.24 -6.19 -1.71
N MET A 301 -26.61 -7.25 -2.44
CA MET A 301 -25.79 -8.45 -2.60
C MET A 301 -24.46 -8.12 -3.30
N VAL A 302 -24.50 -7.37 -4.40
CA VAL A 302 -23.31 -6.92 -5.12
C VAL A 302 -22.43 -6.03 -4.23
N THR A 303 -23.03 -5.06 -3.54
CA THR A 303 -22.32 -4.19 -2.60
C THR A 303 -21.66 -5.00 -1.48
N GLY A 304 -22.38 -6.00 -0.95
CA GLY A 304 -21.86 -6.94 0.04
C GLY A 304 -20.71 -7.79 -0.47
N LEU A 305 -20.73 -8.23 -1.75
CA LEU A 305 -19.63 -8.97 -2.37
C LEU A 305 -18.37 -8.10 -2.54
N PHE A 306 -18.51 -6.87 -3.03
CA PHE A 306 -17.39 -5.93 -3.14
C PHE A 306 -16.85 -5.48 -1.78
N ALA A 307 -17.71 -5.36 -0.76
CA ALA A 307 -17.28 -5.06 0.60
C ALA A 307 -16.54 -6.23 1.26
N LYS A 308 -16.91 -7.48 0.94
CA LYS A 308 -16.25 -8.68 1.44
C LYS A 308 -15.00 -9.06 0.63
N SER A 309 -14.83 -8.53 -0.57
CA SER A 309 -13.65 -8.72 -1.39
C SER A 309 -12.59 -7.64 -1.15
N ASP A 310 -11.39 -7.88 -1.66
CA ASP A 310 -10.27 -6.95 -1.69
C ASP A 310 -10.17 -6.21 -3.04
N CYS A 311 -11.13 -6.34 -3.94
CA CYS A 311 -11.13 -5.66 -5.24
C CYS A 311 -11.05 -4.14 -5.07
N ASN A 312 -11.70 -3.61 -4.03
CA ASN A 312 -11.66 -2.19 -3.65
C ASN A 312 -10.31 -1.75 -3.05
N THR A 313 -9.30 -2.61 -3.00
CA THR A 313 -7.92 -2.21 -2.71
C THR A 313 -7.26 -1.58 -3.95
N CYS A 314 -7.67 -2.01 -5.14
CA CYS A 314 -7.03 -1.64 -6.40
C CYS A 314 -7.97 -0.95 -7.38
N HIS A 315 -9.28 -1.17 -7.26
CA HIS A 315 -10.28 -0.67 -8.20
C HIS A 315 -11.26 0.26 -7.51
N ASN A 316 -11.70 1.30 -8.22
CA ASN A 316 -12.80 2.16 -7.84
C ASN A 316 -13.86 2.13 -8.95
N GLN A 317 -15.09 2.53 -8.66
CA GLN A 317 -16.15 2.53 -9.66
C GLN A 317 -15.88 3.49 -10.83
N GLU A 318 -15.37 4.69 -10.54
CA GLU A 318 -15.26 5.78 -11.52
C GLU A 318 -13.82 6.23 -11.78
N VAL A 319 -12.97 6.19 -10.75
CA VAL A 319 -11.62 6.76 -10.82
C VAL A 319 -10.58 5.65 -11.01
N LYS A 320 -9.66 5.82 -11.95
CA LYS A 320 -8.49 4.92 -12.06
C LYS A 320 -7.58 5.14 -10.86
N THR A 321 -7.19 4.07 -10.18
CA THR A 321 -6.26 4.12 -9.06
C THR A 321 -5.05 3.22 -9.31
N VAL A 322 -4.95 2.05 -8.66
CA VAL A 322 -3.90 1.07 -8.97
C VAL A 322 -4.30 0.24 -10.19
N GLY A 323 -5.54 -0.25 -10.18
CA GLY A 323 -6.20 -0.89 -11.32
C GLY A 323 -7.13 0.08 -12.06
N PRO A 324 -7.68 -0.34 -13.22
CA PRO A 324 -8.68 0.44 -13.95
C PRO A 324 -9.96 0.64 -13.12
N ALA A 325 -10.68 1.71 -13.38
CA ALA A 325 -12.02 1.90 -12.82
C ALA A 325 -12.99 0.82 -13.32
N TYR A 326 -13.98 0.42 -12.52
CA TYR A 326 -14.99 -0.55 -12.97
C TYR A 326 -15.75 -0.06 -14.20
N LYS A 327 -16.05 1.25 -14.28
CA LYS A 327 -16.57 1.86 -15.50
C LYS A 327 -15.62 1.60 -16.67
N ALA A 328 -14.34 1.95 -16.58
CA ALA A 328 -13.37 1.69 -17.65
C ALA A 328 -13.31 0.21 -18.10
N ILE A 329 -13.50 -0.75 -17.18
CA ILE A 329 -13.62 -2.17 -17.54
C ILE A 329 -14.88 -2.42 -18.36
N ALA A 330 -16.05 -1.97 -17.90
CA ALA A 330 -17.30 -2.06 -18.64
C ALA A 330 -17.17 -1.47 -20.05
N GLU A 331 -16.48 -0.33 -20.13
CA GLU A 331 -16.23 0.40 -21.36
C GLU A 331 -15.31 -0.34 -22.35
N ARG A 332 -14.40 -1.20 -21.87
CA ARG A 332 -13.48 -1.95 -22.74
C ARG A 332 -14.05 -3.29 -23.21
N TYR A 333 -14.92 -3.90 -22.41
CA TYR A 333 -15.42 -5.25 -22.64
C TYR A 333 -16.93 -5.24 -22.88
N GLU A 334 -17.35 -5.58 -24.11
CA GLU A 334 -18.77 -5.76 -24.41
C GLU A 334 -19.42 -6.76 -23.45
N ASN A 335 -20.65 -6.45 -23.00
CA ASN A 335 -21.41 -7.29 -22.08
C ASN A 335 -21.96 -8.55 -22.76
N ASN A 336 -21.09 -9.56 -22.94
CA ASN A 336 -21.43 -10.87 -23.50
C ASN A 336 -20.79 -12.01 -22.69
N ASP A 337 -21.29 -13.24 -22.87
CA ASP A 337 -20.84 -14.41 -22.09
C ASP A 337 -19.35 -14.72 -22.26
N LYS A 338 -18.79 -14.45 -23.45
CA LYS A 338 -17.36 -14.68 -23.72
C LYS A 338 -16.49 -13.77 -22.85
N ASN A 339 -16.78 -12.47 -22.83
CA ASN A 339 -16.05 -11.48 -22.05
C ASN A 339 -16.28 -11.67 -20.56
N LYS A 340 -17.52 -11.96 -20.14
CA LYS A 340 -17.83 -12.30 -18.75
C LYS A 340 -17.00 -13.49 -18.26
N ASN A 341 -16.95 -14.60 -19.02
CA ASN A 341 -16.16 -15.78 -18.65
C ASN A 341 -14.64 -15.50 -18.63
N ALA A 342 -14.14 -14.70 -19.57
CA ALA A 342 -12.73 -14.30 -19.60
C ALA A 342 -12.36 -13.44 -18.39
N LEU A 343 -13.19 -12.46 -18.03
CA LEU A 343 -12.99 -11.59 -16.86
C LEU A 343 -13.12 -12.36 -15.55
N VAL A 344 -14.11 -13.24 -15.40
CA VAL A 344 -14.22 -14.14 -14.23
C VAL A 344 -12.96 -14.99 -14.06
N THR A 345 -12.45 -15.55 -15.16
CA THR A 345 -11.21 -16.31 -15.14
C THR A 345 -10.02 -15.44 -14.75
N LYS A 346 -9.95 -14.20 -15.27
CA LYS A 346 -8.89 -13.24 -14.94
C LYS A 346 -8.96 -12.83 -13.46
N VAL A 347 -10.13 -12.58 -12.89
CA VAL A 347 -10.32 -12.26 -11.46
C VAL A 347 -9.80 -13.40 -10.59
N ILE A 348 -10.19 -14.64 -10.89
CA ILE A 348 -9.81 -15.81 -10.08
C ILE A 348 -8.32 -16.14 -10.23
N LYS A 349 -7.79 -16.10 -11.45
CA LYS A 349 -6.39 -16.51 -11.74
C LYS A 349 -5.37 -15.36 -11.69
N GLY A 350 -5.83 -14.13 -11.55
CA GLY A 350 -4.99 -12.93 -11.66
C GLY A 350 -4.48 -12.73 -13.09
N GLY A 351 -3.63 -11.72 -13.25
CA GLY A 351 -2.83 -11.53 -14.46
C GLY A 351 -2.48 -10.07 -14.72
N ALA A 352 -1.55 -9.86 -15.66
CA ALA A 352 -1.07 -8.54 -16.08
C ALA A 352 -1.35 -8.32 -17.58
N GLY A 353 -0.92 -7.17 -18.12
CA GLY A 353 -0.81 -6.91 -19.55
C GLY A 353 -1.98 -6.16 -20.16
N ASN A 354 -3.22 -6.45 -19.75
CA ASN A 354 -4.39 -5.81 -20.38
C ASN A 354 -4.45 -4.30 -20.06
N TRP A 355 -4.11 -3.87 -18.83
CA TRP A 355 -4.31 -2.50 -18.35
C TRP A 355 -3.02 -1.82 -17.86
N GLY A 356 -1.87 -2.38 -18.25
CA GLY A 356 -0.56 -1.93 -17.81
C GLY A 356 0.36 -3.10 -17.46
N GLN A 357 1.55 -2.75 -16.99
CA GLN A 357 2.46 -3.72 -16.36
C GLN A 357 1.98 -4.12 -14.95
N ILE A 358 1.05 -3.35 -14.36
CA ILE A 358 0.47 -3.65 -13.05
C ILE A 358 -0.31 -4.96 -13.12
N ALA A 359 0.17 -5.96 -12.38
CA ALA A 359 -0.46 -7.26 -12.29
C ALA A 359 -1.60 -7.22 -11.26
N MET A 360 -2.77 -7.75 -11.63
CA MET A 360 -3.83 -8.05 -10.66
C MET A 360 -3.52 -9.38 -9.97
N SER A 361 -3.50 -9.36 -8.64
CA SER A 361 -3.34 -10.56 -7.81
C SER A 361 -4.45 -11.59 -8.09
N PRO A 362 -4.16 -12.90 -8.01
CA PRO A 362 -5.18 -13.94 -8.15
C PRO A 362 -6.11 -13.99 -6.94
N HIS A 363 -7.39 -14.28 -7.19
CA HIS A 363 -8.41 -14.51 -6.16
C HIS A 363 -8.92 -15.96 -6.19
N PRO A 364 -8.06 -16.96 -5.91
CA PRO A 364 -8.44 -18.38 -6.03
C PRO A 364 -9.53 -18.79 -5.03
N ASP A 365 -9.69 -18.04 -3.94
CA ASP A 365 -10.66 -18.29 -2.87
C ASP A 365 -12.03 -17.64 -3.16
N LEU A 366 -12.14 -16.76 -4.18
CA LEU A 366 -13.42 -16.17 -4.59
C LEU A 366 -14.22 -17.23 -5.36
N LYS A 367 -15.43 -17.54 -4.88
CA LYS A 367 -16.31 -18.51 -5.56
C LYS A 367 -16.64 -18.00 -6.96
N LYS A 368 -16.65 -18.93 -7.93
CA LYS A 368 -16.95 -18.59 -9.33
C LYS A 368 -18.29 -17.86 -9.48
N VAL A 369 -19.33 -18.27 -8.74
CA VAL A 369 -20.66 -17.63 -8.77
C VAL A 369 -20.64 -16.20 -8.25
N ASP A 370 -19.84 -15.91 -7.22
CA ASP A 370 -19.68 -14.56 -6.66
C ASP A 370 -18.91 -13.69 -7.66
N ALA A 371 -17.83 -14.23 -8.26
CA ALA A 371 -17.08 -13.57 -9.32
C ALA A 371 -17.97 -13.29 -10.56
N GLU A 372 -18.81 -14.22 -10.98
CA GLU A 372 -19.78 -14.03 -12.08
C GLU A 372 -20.77 -12.91 -11.78
N THR A 373 -21.26 -12.84 -10.54
CA THR A 373 -22.16 -11.77 -10.08
C THR A 373 -21.47 -10.41 -10.14
N MET A 374 -20.25 -10.32 -9.59
CA MET A 374 -19.46 -9.09 -9.56
C MET A 374 -19.10 -8.61 -10.98
N VAL A 375 -18.63 -9.52 -11.84
CA VAL A 375 -18.29 -9.18 -13.24
C VAL A 375 -19.53 -8.77 -14.03
N SER A 376 -20.67 -9.45 -13.84
CA SER A 376 -21.93 -9.02 -14.45
C SER A 376 -22.31 -7.60 -14.05
N TYR A 377 -22.21 -7.27 -12.76
CA TYR A 377 -22.45 -5.90 -12.32
C TYR A 377 -21.50 -4.90 -12.98
N ILE A 378 -20.19 -5.21 -13.05
CA ILE A 378 -19.21 -4.33 -13.71
C ILE A 378 -19.60 -4.10 -15.17
N LEU A 379 -19.92 -5.15 -15.92
CA LEU A 379 -20.33 -5.03 -17.32
C LEU A 379 -21.71 -4.35 -17.50
N GLU A 380 -22.57 -4.38 -16.48
CA GLU A 380 -23.84 -3.62 -16.42
C GLU A 380 -23.64 -2.13 -16.09
N LEU A 381 -22.46 -1.69 -15.63
CA LEU A 381 -22.14 -0.26 -15.46
C LEU A 381 -22.04 0.48 -16.79
N ASP A 382 -22.06 -0.26 -17.90
CA ASP A 382 -22.12 0.29 -19.24
C ASP A 382 -23.55 0.75 -19.56
N ALA A 383 -23.82 2.05 -19.44
CA ALA A 383 -25.09 2.66 -19.84
C ALA A 383 -25.09 2.90 -21.36
N ASP A 384 -25.32 1.83 -22.12
CA ASP A 384 -25.23 1.85 -23.57
C ASP A 384 -26.50 2.46 -24.24
N LYS A 385 -26.38 3.75 -24.56
CA LYS A 385 -26.99 4.43 -25.74
C LYS A 385 -26.12 5.60 -26.22
N GLU A 386 -25.39 6.25 -25.32
CA GLU A 386 -24.49 7.38 -25.66
C GLU A 386 -23.12 6.91 -26.21
N ARG A 387 -22.72 5.66 -25.95
CA ARG A 387 -21.38 5.13 -26.23
C ARG A 387 -21.20 4.54 -27.63
N ALA A 388 -22.18 3.83 -28.17
CA ALA A 388 -22.18 3.50 -29.61
C ALA A 388 -22.09 4.77 -30.48
N GLN A 389 -22.66 5.88 -30.00
CA GLN A 389 -22.52 7.20 -30.63
C GLN A 389 -21.13 7.83 -30.39
N ALA A 390 -20.55 7.70 -29.19
CA ALA A 390 -19.23 8.25 -28.86
C ALA A 390 -18.06 7.52 -29.56
N ALA A 391 -18.08 6.18 -29.63
CA ALA A 391 -17.07 5.41 -30.38
C ALA A 391 -17.16 5.68 -31.88
N SER A 392 -18.38 5.81 -32.43
CA SER A 392 -18.60 6.27 -33.81
C SER A 392 -18.13 7.72 -34.05
N LYS A 393 -18.04 8.55 -32.99
CA LYS A 393 -17.50 9.92 -33.06
C LYS A 393 -15.96 9.95 -33.01
N LEU A 394 -15.33 9.01 -32.29
CA LEU A 394 -13.88 8.88 -32.21
C LEU A 394 -13.26 8.23 -33.46
N MET A 395 -13.98 7.29 -34.06
CA MET A 395 -13.63 6.64 -35.33
C MET A 395 -14.63 7.03 -36.43
N PRO A 396 -14.57 8.27 -36.96
CA PRO A 396 -15.48 8.70 -38.00
C PRO A 396 -15.23 7.90 -39.27
N LYS A 397 -16.30 7.44 -39.94
CA LYS A 397 -16.18 6.69 -41.18
C LYS A 397 -15.42 7.53 -42.23
N PRO A 398 -14.32 7.03 -42.80
CA PRO A 398 -13.53 7.77 -43.77
C PRO A 398 -14.33 7.96 -45.07
N ALA A 399 -14.12 9.10 -45.74
CA ALA A 399 -14.75 9.40 -47.03
C ALA A 399 -14.19 8.56 -48.21
N TYR A 400 -13.30 7.62 -47.93
CA TYR A 400 -12.59 6.78 -48.90
C TYR A 400 -12.38 5.37 -48.33
N PRO A 401 -12.34 4.33 -49.17
CA PRO A 401 -12.10 2.96 -48.73
C PRO A 401 -10.66 2.79 -48.23
N ILE A 402 -10.49 2.06 -47.13
CA ILE A 402 -9.19 1.67 -46.58
C ILE A 402 -8.90 0.25 -47.05
N ILE A 403 -7.77 0.05 -47.74
CA ILE A 403 -7.43 -1.22 -48.37
C ILE A 403 -6.35 -1.92 -47.54
N LEU A 404 -6.76 -2.76 -46.59
CA LEU A 404 -5.84 -3.61 -45.81
C LEU A 404 -5.59 -4.98 -46.45
N LYS A 405 -6.54 -5.45 -47.28
CA LYS A 405 -6.52 -6.79 -47.91
C LYS A 405 -5.30 -7.06 -48.83
N SER A 406 -4.46 -6.06 -49.11
CA SER A 406 -3.30 -6.17 -49.99
C SER A 406 -1.96 -6.43 -49.28
N ILE A 407 -1.90 -6.47 -47.94
CA ILE A 407 -0.65 -6.81 -47.23
C ILE A 407 -0.51 -8.33 -47.15
N VAL A 408 0.17 -8.91 -48.15
CA VAL A 408 0.48 -10.35 -48.24
C VAL A 408 1.96 -10.57 -47.86
N PRO A 409 2.34 -11.67 -47.18
CA PRO A 409 3.75 -11.97 -46.91
C PRO A 409 4.54 -12.03 -48.22
N THR A 410 5.52 -11.12 -48.40
CA THR A 410 6.43 -11.17 -49.54
C THR A 410 7.30 -12.42 -49.42
N LYS A 411 7.06 -13.45 -50.25
CA LYS A 411 7.89 -14.66 -50.28
C LYS A 411 9.31 -14.34 -50.76
N VAL A 412 10.26 -15.07 -50.18
CA VAL A 412 11.71 -15.10 -50.43
C VAL A 412 12.03 -15.09 -51.93
N ALA A 413 12.86 -14.13 -52.37
CA ALA A 413 13.68 -14.33 -53.56
C ALA A 413 14.95 -15.08 -53.12
N THR A 414 15.12 -16.32 -53.57
CA THR A 414 16.32 -17.12 -53.31
C THR A 414 17.52 -16.52 -54.04
N ALA A 415 18.68 -16.55 -53.39
CA ALA A 415 19.95 -16.10 -53.95
C ALA A 415 20.43 -17.02 -55.08
N SER A 416 19.82 -16.95 -56.26
CA SER A 416 20.30 -17.63 -57.48
C SER A 416 19.67 -17.10 -58.77
N GLU A 417 19.53 -15.78 -58.95
CA GLU A 417 19.18 -15.22 -60.27
C GLU A 417 20.33 -14.35 -60.80
N LYS A 418 20.86 -14.73 -61.99
CA LYS A 418 21.92 -14.03 -62.71
C LYS A 418 21.48 -12.61 -63.09
N PRO A 419 22.40 -11.63 -63.13
CA PRO A 419 22.08 -10.26 -63.52
C PRO A 419 21.85 -10.18 -65.03
N GLY A 420 20.59 -10.04 -65.45
CA GLY A 420 20.27 -9.74 -66.84
C GLY A 420 18.92 -10.30 -67.27
N LEU A 421 17.85 -9.55 -67.00
CA LEU A 421 16.64 -9.36 -67.83
C LEU A 421 15.59 -8.65 -66.96
N ALA A 422 15.29 -7.40 -67.30
CA ALA A 422 14.32 -6.59 -66.58
C ALA A 422 12.90 -7.21 -66.68
N ARG A 423 12.33 -7.58 -65.53
CA ARG A 423 10.88 -7.78 -65.38
C ARG A 423 10.22 -6.44 -65.06
N PRO A 424 9.08 -6.08 -65.67
CA PRO A 424 8.32 -4.89 -65.28
C PRO A 424 7.66 -5.15 -63.92
N GLY A 425 8.13 -4.47 -62.86
CA GLY A 425 7.48 -4.50 -61.53
C GLY A 425 8.39 -4.43 -60.31
N LEU A 426 9.71 -4.55 -60.44
CA LEU A 426 10.65 -4.43 -59.30
C LEU A 426 11.21 -3.00 -59.16
N ALA A 427 11.30 -2.55 -57.91
CA ALA A 427 11.52 -1.17 -57.48
C ALA A 427 12.81 -0.52 -58.03
N ARG A 428 12.69 0.67 -58.64
CA ARG A 428 13.81 1.62 -58.72
C ARG A 428 14.07 2.22 -57.32
N PRO A 429 15.29 2.18 -56.79
CA PRO A 429 15.63 2.86 -55.53
C PRO A 429 15.42 4.38 -55.69
N GLY A 430 14.65 5.01 -54.80
CA GLY A 430 14.56 6.47 -54.68
C GLY A 430 13.25 7.16 -55.13
N LEU A 431 12.28 6.47 -55.75
CA LEU A 431 10.98 7.09 -56.05
C LEU A 431 10.03 7.05 -54.82
N ALA A 432 9.50 8.22 -54.45
CA ALA A 432 8.41 8.33 -53.47
C ALA A 432 7.12 7.76 -54.06
N ARG A 433 6.45 6.87 -53.32
CA ARG A 433 5.20 6.20 -53.70
C ARG A 433 4.04 6.75 -52.88
N PRO A 434 2.82 6.89 -53.41
CA PRO A 434 1.66 7.29 -52.62
C PRO A 434 1.34 6.28 -51.51
N GLY A 435 1.00 6.77 -50.31
CA GLY A 435 0.61 5.94 -49.16
C GLY A 435 1.64 5.90 -48.02
N ILE A 436 1.44 4.94 -47.12
CA ILE A 436 2.16 4.75 -45.85
C ILE A 436 2.78 3.35 -45.87
N ALA A 437 4.07 3.22 -45.57
CA ALA A 437 4.70 1.91 -45.36
C ALA A 437 4.32 1.38 -43.97
N VAL A 438 3.94 0.11 -43.89
CA VAL A 438 3.54 -0.54 -42.64
C VAL A 438 4.30 -1.84 -42.46
N ASN A 439 4.88 -2.02 -41.28
CA ASN A 439 5.57 -3.24 -40.86
C ASN A 439 4.91 -3.76 -39.58
N ILE A 440 4.39 -4.98 -39.61
CA ILE A 440 3.61 -5.60 -38.54
C ILE A 440 4.42 -6.73 -37.92
N TYR A 441 4.62 -6.66 -36.61
CA TYR A 441 5.35 -7.64 -35.81
C TYR A 441 4.37 -8.41 -34.92
N GLN A 442 4.42 -9.74 -34.94
CA GLN A 442 3.66 -10.59 -34.02
C GLN A 442 4.63 -11.14 -32.98
N PHE A 443 4.22 -11.16 -31.71
CA PHE A 443 5.05 -11.63 -30.61
C PHE A 443 4.52 -12.95 -30.05
N ALA A 444 5.44 -13.82 -29.63
CA ALA A 444 5.12 -15.13 -29.05
C ALA A 444 4.59 -15.04 -27.60
N SER A 445 4.81 -13.91 -26.94
CA SER A 445 4.42 -13.65 -25.55
C SER A 445 3.78 -12.27 -25.40
N GLY A 446 3.19 -12.02 -24.23
CA GLY A 446 2.50 -10.77 -23.92
C GLY A 446 3.41 -9.55 -24.05
N ILE A 447 3.02 -8.58 -24.88
CA ILE A 447 3.65 -7.25 -24.93
C ILE A 447 2.79 -6.26 -24.14
N GLY A 448 3.40 -5.36 -23.38
CA GLY A 448 2.67 -4.37 -22.56
C GLY A 448 3.17 -2.95 -22.75
N GLY A 449 3.65 -2.66 -23.96
CA GLY A 449 4.18 -1.39 -24.42
C GLY A 449 4.66 -1.53 -25.87
N VAL A 450 4.96 -0.41 -26.53
CA VAL A 450 5.56 -0.41 -27.87
C VAL A 450 6.94 -1.10 -27.80
N PRO A 451 7.14 -2.26 -28.45
CA PRO A 451 8.37 -3.03 -28.33
C PRO A 451 9.48 -2.41 -29.18
N GLU A 452 10.68 -2.24 -28.63
CA GLU A 452 11.84 -1.83 -29.43
C GLU A 452 12.18 -2.89 -30.48
N ILE A 453 12.20 -2.48 -31.74
CA ILE A 453 12.51 -3.35 -32.88
C ILE A 453 13.95 -3.10 -33.29
N ASN A 454 14.80 -4.12 -33.20
CA ASN A 454 16.14 -4.09 -33.76
C ASN A 454 16.15 -4.55 -35.23
N ASP A 455 17.29 -4.44 -35.90
CA ASP A 455 17.43 -4.77 -37.32
C ASP A 455 17.36 -6.29 -37.63
N GLU A 456 17.50 -7.14 -36.61
CA GLU A 456 17.41 -8.60 -36.74
C GLU A 456 15.95 -9.09 -36.68
N MET A 457 15.06 -8.31 -36.07
CA MET A 457 13.63 -8.62 -35.96
C MET A 457 12.93 -8.38 -37.30
N LEU A 458 12.36 -9.45 -37.86
CA LEU A 458 11.57 -9.39 -39.08
C LEU A 458 10.06 -9.29 -38.78
N PRO A 459 9.32 -8.38 -39.41
CA PRO A 459 7.86 -8.33 -39.32
C PRO A 459 7.23 -9.59 -39.91
N VAL A 460 6.06 -9.98 -39.42
CA VAL A 460 5.26 -11.08 -40.00
C VAL A 460 4.51 -10.65 -41.26
N LYS A 461 4.21 -9.35 -41.38
CA LYS A 461 3.54 -8.75 -42.54
C LYS A 461 4.12 -7.36 -42.77
N SER A 462 4.44 -7.03 -44.03
CA SER A 462 4.86 -5.69 -44.42
C SER A 462 4.20 -5.31 -45.73
N GLY A 463 3.83 -4.04 -45.87
CA GLY A 463 3.14 -3.56 -47.05
C GLY A 463 2.93 -2.05 -47.01
N SER A 464 1.95 -1.57 -47.77
CA SER A 464 1.53 -0.18 -47.73
C SER A 464 0.03 -0.03 -47.61
N ILE A 465 -0.41 0.99 -46.88
CA ILE A 465 -1.81 1.41 -46.75
C ILE A 465 -1.98 2.84 -47.23
N ASN A 466 -3.20 3.26 -47.54
CA ASN A 466 -3.50 4.60 -48.03
C ASN A 466 -3.80 5.61 -46.91
N ALA A 467 -4.28 5.17 -45.76
CA ALA A 467 -4.46 5.98 -44.55
C ALA A 467 -4.39 5.11 -43.29
N LEU A 468 -4.06 5.71 -42.15
CA LEU A 468 -4.05 5.03 -40.86
C LEU A 468 -5.39 5.28 -40.13
N HIS A 469 -6.35 4.39 -40.34
CA HIS A 469 -7.66 4.39 -39.66
C HIS A 469 -8.23 2.97 -39.72
N LEU A 470 -7.95 2.19 -38.68
CA LEU A 470 -8.21 0.76 -38.58
C LEU A 470 -9.15 0.55 -37.38
N ASP A 471 -10.36 0.06 -37.62
CA ASP A 471 -11.28 -0.35 -36.56
C ASP A 471 -11.05 -1.83 -36.15
N ASP A 472 -11.84 -2.34 -35.20
CA ASP A 472 -11.68 -3.71 -34.69
C ASP A 472 -11.74 -4.79 -35.79
N GLN A 473 -12.52 -4.56 -36.86
CA GLN A 473 -12.74 -5.52 -37.93
C GLN A 473 -11.62 -5.51 -38.98
N ASP A 474 -10.87 -4.40 -39.04
CA ASP A 474 -9.85 -4.14 -40.05
C ASP A 474 -8.54 -4.94 -39.86
N PHE A 475 -8.27 -5.44 -38.65
CA PHE A 475 -7.02 -6.14 -38.32
C PHE A 475 -6.96 -7.61 -38.77
N GLY A 476 -8.08 -8.20 -39.23
CA GLY A 476 -8.14 -9.58 -39.72
C GLY A 476 -7.69 -10.61 -38.67
N ASP A 477 -6.71 -11.46 -39.02
CA ASP A 477 -6.20 -12.52 -38.12
C ASP A 477 -5.35 -12.00 -36.95
N LEU A 478 -4.98 -10.72 -36.94
CA LEU A 478 -4.23 -10.11 -35.85
C LEU A 478 -5.19 -9.89 -34.67
N LYS A 479 -5.07 -10.75 -33.66
CA LYS A 479 -5.92 -10.72 -32.46
C LYS A 479 -5.26 -9.88 -31.36
N ASP A 480 -4.16 -10.40 -30.82
CA ASP A 480 -3.47 -9.88 -29.64
C ASP A 480 -1.94 -9.94 -29.87
N ASN A 481 -1.18 -9.21 -29.05
CA ASN A 481 0.30 -9.22 -29.00
C ASN A 481 1.00 -8.92 -30.32
N PHE A 482 0.60 -7.84 -30.99
CA PHE A 482 1.25 -7.38 -32.22
C PHE A 482 1.59 -5.89 -32.16
N ALA A 483 2.56 -5.47 -32.97
CA ALA A 483 2.91 -4.06 -33.12
C ALA A 483 2.88 -3.65 -34.60
N ILE A 484 2.43 -2.42 -34.87
CA ILE A 484 2.40 -1.80 -36.20
C ILE A 484 3.36 -0.63 -36.19
N TYR A 485 4.34 -0.68 -37.10
CA TYR A 485 5.25 0.41 -37.40
C TYR A 485 4.88 1.01 -38.75
N ALA A 486 4.17 2.12 -38.73
CA ALA A 486 3.77 2.87 -39.90
C ALA A 486 4.72 4.06 -40.13
N SER A 487 5.19 4.27 -41.37
CA SER A 487 6.15 5.33 -41.67
C SER A 487 6.03 5.86 -43.10
N GLY A 488 6.53 7.07 -43.32
CA GLY A 488 6.58 7.72 -44.62
C GLY A 488 6.81 9.22 -44.48
N TYR A 489 6.21 9.99 -45.37
CA TYR A 489 6.27 11.45 -45.42
C TYR A 489 4.86 12.03 -45.51
N ILE A 490 4.60 13.08 -44.72
CA ILE A 490 3.45 13.96 -44.85
C ILE A 490 3.87 15.15 -45.73
N ASN A 491 3.19 15.35 -46.85
CA ASN A 491 3.50 16.41 -47.80
C ASN A 491 2.63 17.66 -47.53
N ILE A 492 3.27 18.73 -47.05
CA ILE A 492 2.62 19.99 -46.69
C ILE A 492 2.85 21.03 -47.79
N LYS A 493 1.76 21.66 -48.27
CA LYS A 493 1.82 22.63 -49.39
C LYS A 493 2.13 24.06 -48.97
N LYS A 494 1.76 24.43 -47.74
CA LYS A 494 1.94 25.77 -47.17
C LYS A 494 2.22 25.65 -45.68
N THR A 495 2.96 26.59 -45.10
CA THR A 495 3.15 26.61 -43.65
C THR A 495 1.79 26.60 -42.95
N THR A 496 1.59 25.66 -42.04
CA THR A 496 0.34 25.56 -41.28
C THR A 496 0.62 24.99 -39.90
N ASN A 497 -0.12 25.48 -38.92
CA ASN A 497 -0.25 24.79 -37.65
C ASN A 497 -1.23 23.62 -37.81
N ILE A 498 -0.92 22.47 -37.22
CA ILE A 498 -1.76 21.28 -37.30
C ILE A 498 -1.82 20.64 -35.91
N VAL A 499 -3.04 20.39 -35.42
CA VAL A 499 -3.25 19.49 -34.29
C VAL A 499 -3.47 18.10 -34.84
N PHE A 500 -2.54 17.18 -34.60
CA PHE A 500 -2.72 15.76 -34.86
C PHE A 500 -3.46 15.11 -33.69
N ARG A 501 -4.23 14.08 -33.99
CA ARG A 501 -4.88 13.21 -33.01
C ARG A 501 -4.53 11.78 -33.35
N LEU A 502 -3.95 11.07 -32.39
CA LEU A 502 -3.77 9.63 -32.44
C LEU A 502 -4.86 8.99 -31.57
N VAL A 503 -5.68 8.14 -32.17
CA VAL A 503 -6.70 7.34 -31.49
C VAL A 503 -6.24 5.90 -31.54
N CYS A 504 -5.90 5.29 -30.41
CA CYS A 504 -5.62 3.86 -30.37
C CYS A 504 -6.20 3.18 -29.13
N ASP A 505 -6.43 1.87 -29.24
CA ASP A 505 -6.54 0.98 -28.09
C ASP A 505 -5.13 0.56 -27.64
N ASP A 506 -4.95 0.22 -26.38
CA ASP A 506 -3.66 -0.06 -25.75
C ASP A 506 -2.62 1.08 -25.81
N GLY A 507 -1.90 1.31 -26.90
CA GLY A 507 -0.99 2.45 -26.95
C GLY A 507 -0.24 2.65 -28.24
N GLY A 508 0.22 3.89 -28.43
CA GLY A 508 0.99 4.27 -29.60
C GLY A 508 1.64 5.65 -29.51
N LYS A 509 2.56 5.91 -30.45
CA LYS A 509 3.35 7.14 -30.53
C LYS A 509 3.34 7.70 -31.94
N LEU A 510 3.29 9.02 -32.07
CA LEU A 510 3.46 9.75 -33.33
C LEU A 510 4.75 10.57 -33.27
N PHE A 511 5.61 10.38 -34.26
CA PHE A 511 6.77 11.21 -34.52
C PHE A 511 6.63 11.94 -35.84
N ILE A 512 7.03 13.21 -35.89
CA ILE A 512 7.13 14.02 -37.11
C ILE A 512 8.46 14.79 -37.06
N ASP A 513 9.25 14.76 -38.14
CA ASP A 513 10.61 15.33 -38.18
C ASP A 513 11.49 14.84 -37.01
N ASP A 514 11.39 13.53 -36.71
CA ASP A 514 12.08 12.83 -35.61
C ASP A 514 11.75 13.36 -34.19
N LYS A 515 10.74 14.24 -34.07
CA LYS A 515 10.23 14.72 -32.78
C LYS A 515 9.00 13.94 -32.37
N LEU A 516 8.94 13.51 -31.10
CA LEU A 516 7.76 12.92 -30.51
C LEU A 516 6.66 14.01 -30.38
N VAL A 517 5.58 13.86 -31.14
CA VAL A 517 4.45 14.79 -31.15
C VAL A 517 3.32 14.29 -30.26
N ILE A 518 3.08 12.97 -30.23
CA ILE A 518 2.05 12.33 -29.39
C ILE A 518 2.64 11.07 -28.76
N ASP A 519 2.47 10.93 -27.44
CA ASP A 519 2.62 9.65 -26.73
C ASP A 519 1.26 9.34 -26.09
N ASN A 520 0.57 8.32 -26.60
CA ASN A 520 -0.75 7.91 -26.13
C ASN A 520 -0.66 6.96 -24.92
N GLY A 521 0.55 6.71 -24.39
CA GLY A 521 0.74 5.87 -23.21
C GLY A 521 0.70 4.37 -23.55
N VAL A 522 0.28 3.57 -22.57
CA VAL A 522 0.23 2.10 -22.65
C VAL A 522 -1.05 1.57 -22.01
N ASN A 523 -1.56 0.47 -22.58
CA ASN A 523 -2.67 -0.35 -22.13
C ASN A 523 -3.90 0.41 -21.60
N HIS A 524 -4.72 0.93 -22.49
CA HIS A 524 -6.03 1.55 -22.20
C HIS A 524 -7.06 1.18 -23.26
N ALA A 525 -8.35 1.47 -23.03
CA ALA A 525 -9.37 1.35 -24.08
C ALA A 525 -9.17 2.42 -25.17
N LEU A 526 -9.78 2.26 -26.34
CA LEU A 526 -9.74 3.22 -27.46
C LEU A 526 -9.86 4.69 -27.00
N GLN A 527 -8.75 5.44 -27.03
CA GLN A 527 -8.68 6.80 -26.49
C GLN A 527 -7.94 7.76 -27.45
N PRO A 528 -8.45 8.99 -27.66
CA PRO A 528 -7.74 10.01 -28.42
C PRO A 528 -6.64 10.69 -27.57
N THR A 529 -5.52 11.03 -28.18
CA THR A 529 -4.55 12.00 -27.65
C THR A 529 -4.12 12.94 -28.75
N ASP A 530 -4.02 14.21 -28.41
CA ASP A 530 -3.77 15.30 -29.36
C ASP A 530 -2.36 15.84 -29.18
N GLY A 531 -1.73 16.26 -30.27
CA GLY A 531 -0.41 16.88 -30.28
C GLY A 531 -0.33 17.93 -31.39
N GLU A 532 0.26 19.08 -31.07
CA GLU A 532 0.28 20.25 -31.95
C GLU A 532 1.69 20.46 -32.53
N ILE A 533 1.77 20.75 -33.83
CA ILE A 533 3.03 21.05 -34.51
C ILE A 533 2.83 22.02 -35.68
N ILE A 534 3.80 22.91 -35.88
CA ILE A 534 3.87 23.80 -37.04
C ILE A 534 4.75 23.16 -38.12
N LEU A 535 4.18 22.90 -39.29
CA LEU A 535 4.90 22.34 -40.44
C LEU A 535 5.06 23.37 -41.56
N LYS A 536 6.24 23.41 -42.19
CA LYS A 536 6.57 24.27 -43.33
C LYS A 536 6.17 23.59 -44.66
N PRO A 537 6.20 24.27 -45.82
CA PRO A 537 6.01 23.60 -47.10
C PRO A 537 7.13 22.58 -47.31
N GLY A 538 6.79 21.34 -47.65
CA GLY A 538 7.78 20.28 -47.86
C GLY A 538 7.31 18.89 -47.47
N LYS A 539 8.26 17.94 -47.50
CA LYS A 539 8.06 16.56 -47.04
C LYS A 539 8.55 16.42 -45.61
N HIS A 540 7.66 16.03 -44.71
CA HIS A 540 7.98 15.80 -43.31
C HIS A 540 7.96 14.31 -43.02
N PRO A 541 9.09 13.65 -42.70
CA PRO A 541 9.06 12.26 -42.26
C PRO A 541 8.14 12.10 -41.06
N PHE A 542 7.33 11.04 -41.06
CA PHE A 542 6.51 10.67 -39.93
C PHE A 542 6.65 9.19 -39.61
N LYS A 543 6.43 8.85 -38.34
CA LYS A 543 6.40 7.49 -37.83
C LYS A 543 5.25 7.36 -36.84
N VAL A 544 4.42 6.33 -37.00
CA VAL A 544 3.48 5.89 -35.97
C VAL A 544 3.91 4.52 -35.50
N GLU A 545 4.08 4.38 -34.19
CA GLU A 545 4.33 3.12 -33.52
C GLU A 545 3.08 2.76 -32.73
N TYR A 546 2.48 1.62 -33.00
CA TYR A 546 1.29 1.13 -32.30
C TYR A 546 1.55 -0.26 -31.78
N TYR A 547 1.02 -0.59 -30.62
CA TYR A 547 0.99 -1.96 -30.16
C TYR A 547 -0.40 -2.33 -29.63
N GLN A 548 -0.74 -3.59 -29.84
CA GLN A 548 -1.91 -4.24 -29.30
C GLN A 548 -1.46 -5.34 -28.34
N GLY A 549 -1.82 -5.17 -27.07
CA GLY A 549 -1.68 -6.18 -26.03
C GLY A 549 -2.80 -7.20 -26.16
N ALA A 550 -3.99 -6.90 -25.62
CA ALA A 550 -5.11 -7.84 -25.62
C ALA A 550 -6.48 -7.16 -25.72
N PHE A 551 -7.45 -7.87 -26.30
CA PHE A 551 -8.88 -7.48 -26.42
C PHE A 551 -9.14 -6.41 -27.49
N GLY A 552 -10.00 -5.41 -27.21
CA GLY A 552 -10.42 -4.40 -28.20
C GLY A 552 -9.23 -3.77 -28.92
N LYS A 553 -9.36 -3.42 -30.20
CA LYS A 553 -8.27 -2.88 -31.02
C LYS A 553 -8.77 -1.79 -31.94
N GLY A 554 -7.93 -0.79 -32.17
CA GLY A 554 -8.24 0.34 -33.03
C GLY A 554 -7.02 1.24 -33.18
N LEU A 555 -6.83 1.82 -34.35
CA LEU A 555 -5.73 2.74 -34.63
C LEU A 555 -6.13 3.76 -35.70
N SER A 556 -6.17 5.05 -35.36
CA SER A 556 -6.43 6.12 -36.30
C SER A 556 -5.51 7.32 -36.09
N LEU A 557 -4.95 7.80 -37.19
CA LEU A 557 -4.30 9.11 -37.27
C LEU A 557 -5.25 10.11 -37.92
N GLN A 558 -5.60 11.14 -37.16
CA GLN A 558 -6.47 12.22 -37.55
C GLN A 558 -5.72 13.55 -37.42
N TRP A 559 -6.22 14.59 -38.06
CA TRP A 559 -5.67 15.92 -37.95
C TRP A 559 -6.74 17.01 -38.01
N GLN A 560 -6.40 18.17 -37.47
CA GLN A 560 -7.15 19.41 -37.58
C GLN A 560 -6.16 20.50 -38.05
N PRO A 561 -6.07 20.74 -39.36
CA PRO A 561 -5.27 21.85 -39.89
C PRO A 561 -5.85 23.20 -39.43
N TYR A 562 -4.99 24.21 -39.30
CA TYR A 562 -5.39 25.57 -38.92
C TYR A 562 -6.55 26.10 -39.78
N GLY A 563 -7.64 26.50 -39.12
CA GLY A 563 -8.89 26.95 -39.75
C GLY A 563 -9.94 25.85 -39.97
N SER A 564 -9.62 24.58 -39.76
CA SER A 564 -10.61 23.49 -39.71
C SER A 564 -11.38 23.52 -38.39
N LYS A 565 -12.69 23.27 -38.43
CA LYS A 565 -13.54 23.20 -37.24
C LYS A 565 -13.59 21.82 -36.58
N GLU A 566 -13.15 20.78 -37.30
CA GLU A 566 -13.27 19.39 -36.86
C GLU A 566 -12.00 18.58 -37.21
N PHE A 567 -11.79 17.50 -36.46
CA PHE A 567 -10.80 16.48 -36.78
C PHE A 567 -11.31 15.60 -37.91
N VAL A 568 -10.44 15.34 -38.89
CA VAL A 568 -10.70 14.39 -39.96
C VAL A 568 -9.55 13.39 -40.05
N VAL A 569 -9.82 12.19 -40.58
CA VAL A 569 -8.76 11.22 -40.89
C VAL A 569 -7.76 11.87 -41.85
N VAL A 570 -6.46 11.70 -41.60
CA VAL A 570 -5.44 12.29 -42.47
C VAL A 570 -5.60 11.71 -43.89
N PRO A 571 -5.80 12.55 -44.92
CA PRO A 571 -6.19 12.09 -46.24
C PRO A 571 -5.02 11.38 -46.95
N PRO A 572 -5.28 10.32 -47.74
CA PRO A 572 -4.23 9.59 -48.46
C PRO A 572 -3.35 10.45 -49.36
N SER A 573 -3.92 11.55 -49.89
CA SER A 573 -3.25 12.45 -50.82
C SER A 573 -2.03 13.16 -50.24
N VAL A 574 -1.85 13.18 -48.92
CA VAL A 574 -0.68 13.80 -48.29
C VAL A 574 0.41 12.79 -47.95
N PHE A 575 0.13 11.49 -47.99
CA PHE A 575 1.10 10.47 -47.65
C PHE A 575 1.91 10.00 -48.85
N THR A 576 3.23 9.96 -48.67
CA THR A 576 4.11 9.22 -49.57
C THR A 576 5.14 8.43 -48.77
N TYR A 577 5.63 7.30 -49.26
CA TYR A 577 6.66 6.48 -48.61
C TYR A 577 7.78 6.10 -49.60
N LYS A 578 8.92 5.64 -49.10
CA LYS A 578 9.97 5.03 -49.93
C LYS A 578 9.80 3.52 -49.95
N GLY A 579 10.04 2.88 -51.09
CA GLY A 579 9.96 1.42 -51.18
C GLY A 579 10.85 0.67 -50.18
N ALA A 580 11.95 1.29 -49.73
CA ALA A 580 12.84 0.75 -48.69
C ALA A 580 12.23 0.73 -47.28
N ASP A 581 11.15 1.49 -47.03
CA ASP A 581 10.47 1.54 -45.73
C ASP A 581 9.61 0.28 -45.48
N ILE A 582 9.35 -0.51 -46.53
CA ILE A 582 8.73 -1.84 -46.42
C ILE A 582 9.83 -2.88 -46.17
N LYS A 583 9.86 -3.40 -44.94
CA LYS A 583 10.85 -4.39 -44.51
C LYS A 583 10.53 -5.79 -45.03
N ARG A 584 11.56 -6.63 -45.12
CA ARG A 584 11.43 -8.06 -45.42
C ARG A 584 10.70 -8.78 -44.29
N THR A 585 9.88 -9.79 -44.61
CA THR A 585 9.06 -10.50 -43.61
C THR A 585 9.63 -11.86 -43.20
N GLY A 586 9.40 -12.26 -41.94
CA GLY A 586 9.67 -13.61 -41.39
C GLY A 586 8.38 -14.35 -41.01
N GLN A 587 8.41 -15.69 -40.94
CA GLN A 587 7.20 -16.49 -40.68
C GLN A 587 6.94 -16.82 -39.20
N THR A 588 7.92 -16.61 -38.32
CA THR A 588 7.80 -16.91 -36.89
C THR A 588 7.52 -15.66 -36.07
N PRO A 589 6.60 -15.71 -35.09
CA PRO A 589 6.46 -14.67 -34.08
C PRO A 589 7.81 -14.38 -33.41
N VAL A 590 8.05 -13.12 -33.06
CA VAL A 590 9.27 -12.68 -32.38
C VAL A 590 9.24 -13.20 -30.94
N ASP A 591 10.23 -14.03 -30.60
CA ASP A 591 10.50 -14.49 -29.24
C ASP A 591 11.22 -13.39 -28.45
N VAL A 592 10.50 -12.66 -27.60
CA VAL A 592 11.11 -11.74 -26.64
C VAL A 592 11.49 -12.55 -25.40
N LYS A 593 12.66 -13.19 -25.43
CA LYS A 593 13.23 -13.77 -24.20
C LYS A 593 13.70 -12.66 -23.28
N LYS A 594 12.82 -12.20 -22.39
CA LYS A 594 13.24 -11.37 -21.26
C LYS A 594 13.94 -12.28 -20.25
N GLU A 595 15.27 -12.31 -20.27
CA GLU A 595 16.04 -12.90 -19.18
C GLU A 595 15.81 -12.04 -17.91
N ASN A 596 14.91 -12.48 -17.03
CA ASN A 596 14.70 -11.83 -15.74
C ASN A 596 15.84 -12.21 -14.79
N ILE A 597 16.92 -11.44 -14.82
CA ILE A 597 18.05 -11.60 -13.90
C ILE A 597 17.75 -10.80 -12.62
N PRO A 598 17.62 -11.43 -11.44
CA PRO A 598 17.35 -10.69 -10.20
C PRO A 598 18.41 -9.63 -9.92
N GLY A 599 17.96 -8.41 -9.59
CA GLY A 599 18.84 -7.26 -9.35
C GLY A 599 19.24 -6.50 -10.61
N ASP A 600 18.88 -6.99 -11.80
CA ASP A 600 19.13 -6.34 -13.09
C ASP A 600 17.82 -6.02 -13.81
N ARG A 601 17.36 -4.75 -13.70
CA ARG A 601 16.04 -4.29 -14.16
C ARG A 601 14.85 -5.10 -13.63
N SER A 602 15.11 -5.89 -12.59
CA SER A 602 14.18 -6.82 -11.96
C SER A 602 14.41 -6.79 -10.45
N PRO A 603 13.37 -7.00 -9.63
CA PRO A 603 13.54 -7.10 -8.19
C PRO A 603 14.57 -8.17 -7.79
N LEU A 604 15.29 -7.90 -6.70
CA LEU A 604 16.08 -8.93 -6.03
C LEU A 604 15.13 -10.03 -5.51
N VAL A 605 15.64 -11.25 -5.36
CA VAL A 605 14.87 -12.39 -4.83
C VAL A 605 15.46 -12.98 -3.55
N ALA A 606 16.69 -12.59 -3.19
CA ALA A 606 17.45 -13.15 -2.09
C ALA A 606 17.84 -12.09 -1.04
N VAL A 607 18.27 -12.57 0.12
CA VAL A 607 18.84 -11.73 1.19
C VAL A 607 20.20 -11.19 0.75
N HIS A 608 20.48 -9.94 1.08
CA HIS A 608 21.75 -9.30 0.76
C HIS A 608 22.96 -10.10 1.33
N PRO A 609 24.00 -10.42 0.52
CA PRO A 609 25.08 -11.32 0.93
C PRO A 609 25.85 -10.91 2.19
N SER A 610 25.95 -9.60 2.43
CA SER A 610 26.58 -9.02 3.64
C SER A 610 25.79 -9.21 4.94
N PHE A 611 24.62 -9.83 4.90
CA PHE A 611 23.77 -10.04 6.06
C PHE A 611 23.39 -11.50 6.23
N THR A 612 23.34 -11.94 7.48
CA THR A 612 22.76 -13.21 7.87
C THR A 612 21.34 -12.96 8.37
N LEU A 613 20.36 -13.65 7.77
CA LEU A 613 18.96 -13.60 8.18
C LEU A 613 18.70 -14.66 9.25
N ALA A 614 17.95 -14.28 10.30
CA ALA A 614 17.40 -15.20 11.28
C ALA A 614 15.95 -14.84 11.63
N GLN A 615 15.17 -15.85 12.02
CA GLN A 615 13.84 -15.62 12.58
C GLN A 615 13.97 -15.02 13.98
N ALA A 616 13.16 -14.00 14.29
CA ALA A 616 13.18 -13.28 15.56
C ALA A 616 11.88 -13.47 16.36
N ARG A 617 11.18 -14.59 16.11
CA ARG A 617 9.93 -15.01 16.74
C ARG A 617 9.84 -16.54 16.84
N PRO A 618 9.11 -17.09 17.82
CA PRO A 618 8.69 -18.48 17.77
C PRO A 618 7.61 -18.67 16.68
N ASP A 619 7.43 -19.90 16.20
CA ASP A 619 6.54 -20.19 15.07
C ASP A 619 5.05 -19.91 15.37
N ASN A 620 4.67 -20.01 16.65
CA ASN A 620 3.32 -19.76 17.14
C ASN A 620 3.02 -18.25 17.38
N PHE A 621 4.01 -17.38 17.24
CA PHE A 621 3.82 -15.94 17.29
C PHE A 621 3.87 -15.39 15.86
N GLN A 622 2.77 -14.80 15.41
CA GLN A 622 2.55 -14.37 14.03
C GLN A 622 2.20 -12.86 13.97
N PRO A 623 3.12 -11.98 14.39
CA PRO A 623 2.80 -10.56 14.58
C PRO A 623 2.67 -9.81 13.25
N ARG A 624 1.55 -9.11 13.08
CA ARG A 624 1.42 -8.01 12.12
C ARG A 624 2.02 -6.77 12.75
N VAL A 625 3.30 -6.51 12.54
CA VAL A 625 4.01 -5.50 13.34
C VAL A 625 3.57 -4.09 12.97
N GLY A 626 2.93 -3.40 13.92
CA GLY A 626 2.54 -2.00 13.82
C GLY A 626 3.62 -1.03 14.31
N GLY A 627 4.41 -1.43 15.31
CA GLY A 627 5.51 -0.66 15.90
C GLY A 627 6.46 -1.57 16.66
N MET A 628 7.73 -1.17 16.77
CA MET A 628 8.73 -1.89 17.57
C MET A 628 9.82 -0.96 18.10
N ASP A 629 10.36 -1.30 19.27
CA ASP A 629 11.52 -0.64 19.88
C ASP A 629 12.12 -1.54 20.98
N PHE A 630 13.20 -1.10 21.61
CA PHE A 630 13.88 -1.88 22.66
C PHE A 630 13.84 -1.19 24.02
N LEU A 631 13.63 -1.98 25.07
CA LEU A 631 13.95 -1.61 26.45
C LEU A 631 15.47 -1.55 26.63
N ALA A 632 15.93 -0.80 27.65
CA ALA A 632 17.35 -0.64 27.95
C ALA A 632 18.05 -1.98 28.25
N ASP A 633 17.31 -2.97 28.75
CA ASP A 633 17.83 -4.31 29.02
C ASP A 633 17.94 -5.21 27.77
N GLY A 634 17.55 -4.71 26.60
CA GLY A 634 17.63 -5.41 25.31
C GLY A 634 16.42 -6.27 24.96
N ARG A 635 15.36 -6.31 25.77
CA ARG A 635 14.08 -6.90 25.36
C ARG A 635 13.39 -6.02 24.34
N MET A 636 12.73 -6.63 23.36
CA MET A 636 11.99 -5.90 22.33
C MET A 636 10.54 -5.73 22.72
N VAL A 637 9.97 -4.55 22.49
CA VAL A 637 8.54 -4.28 22.61
C VAL A 637 7.95 -4.20 21.21
N VAL A 638 6.83 -4.88 20.96
CA VAL A 638 6.17 -4.96 19.65
C VAL A 638 4.68 -4.66 19.80
N SER A 639 4.16 -3.67 19.07
CA SER A 639 2.71 -3.49 18.90
C SER A 639 2.23 -4.19 17.63
N THR A 640 0.99 -4.68 17.65
CA THR A 640 0.40 -5.41 16.52
C THR A 640 -0.81 -4.70 15.91
N TRP A 641 -0.87 -4.73 14.57
CA TRP A 641 -2.01 -4.27 13.78
C TRP A 641 -2.96 -5.47 13.54
N ASP A 642 -3.72 -5.80 14.59
CA ASP A 642 -4.69 -6.89 14.62
C ASP A 642 -5.94 -6.53 15.45
N SER A 643 -6.89 -7.46 15.52
CA SER A 643 -8.19 -7.25 16.17
C SER A 643 -8.14 -7.00 17.69
N LEU A 644 -7.01 -7.30 18.32
CA LEU A 644 -6.79 -7.06 19.74
C LEU A 644 -6.03 -5.76 20.00
N GLY A 645 -5.25 -5.27 19.04
CA GLY A 645 -4.42 -4.08 19.21
C GLY A 645 -3.42 -4.27 20.35
N SER A 646 -2.69 -5.38 20.31
CA SER A 646 -1.88 -5.85 21.43
C SER A 646 -0.47 -5.26 21.44
N VAL A 647 0.14 -5.26 22.61
CA VAL A 647 1.58 -4.99 22.80
C VAL A 647 2.22 -6.18 23.51
N TYR A 648 3.39 -6.59 23.03
CA TYR A 648 4.13 -7.74 23.52
C TYR A 648 5.55 -7.35 23.88
N ILE A 649 6.08 -7.97 24.93
CA ILE A 649 7.52 -8.10 25.18
C ILE A 649 7.98 -9.40 24.49
N VAL A 650 9.04 -9.29 23.70
CA VAL A 650 9.72 -10.40 23.01
C VAL A 650 11.15 -10.46 23.54
N ASP A 651 11.45 -11.47 24.36
CA ASP A 651 12.78 -11.71 24.93
C ASP A 651 13.50 -12.85 24.20
N GLY A 652 14.42 -12.46 23.33
CA GLY A 652 15.30 -13.37 22.61
C GLY A 652 16.74 -13.45 23.15
N ARG A 653 17.06 -12.74 24.24
CA ARG A 653 18.46 -12.56 24.68
C ARG A 653 19.15 -13.86 25.08
N LYS A 654 18.38 -14.84 25.57
CA LYS A 654 18.86 -16.16 26.01
C LYS A 654 18.38 -17.31 25.11
N ALA A 655 17.78 -17.01 23.97
CA ALA A 655 17.22 -18.02 23.08
C ALA A 655 18.31 -18.68 22.22
N ALA A 656 18.41 -20.01 22.26
CA ALA A 656 19.31 -20.77 21.38
C ALA A 656 18.69 -20.99 19.99
N THR A 657 17.37 -21.16 19.95
CA THR A 657 16.57 -21.30 18.74
C THR A 657 15.39 -20.32 18.72
N PRO A 658 14.77 -20.05 17.55
CA PRO A 658 13.60 -19.17 17.49
C PRO A 658 12.45 -19.59 18.42
N ASN A 659 12.28 -20.89 18.67
CA ASN A 659 11.22 -21.41 19.55
C ASN A 659 11.54 -21.29 21.05
N ASP A 660 12.76 -20.90 21.42
CA ASP A 660 13.13 -20.60 22.81
C ASP A 660 12.79 -19.14 23.21
N ILE A 661 12.54 -18.27 22.22
CA ILE A 661 12.17 -16.86 22.41
C ILE A 661 10.89 -16.77 23.24
N LYS A 662 10.93 -15.96 24.31
CA LYS A 662 9.78 -15.77 25.20
C LYS A 662 8.96 -14.57 24.73
N VAL A 663 7.66 -14.77 24.59
CA VAL A 663 6.72 -13.74 24.19
C VAL A 663 5.66 -13.59 25.29
N LYS A 664 5.54 -12.39 25.84
CA LYS A 664 4.53 -12.03 26.85
C LYS A 664 3.70 -10.88 26.33
N ARG A 665 2.38 -11.03 26.25
CA ARG A 665 1.49 -9.91 25.97
C ARG A 665 1.38 -9.07 27.23
N ILE A 666 1.60 -7.77 27.10
CA ILE A 666 1.58 -6.81 28.21
C ILE A 666 0.38 -5.86 28.14
N ALA A 667 -0.16 -5.59 26.95
CA ALA A 667 -1.29 -4.69 26.75
C ALA A 667 -2.20 -5.16 25.59
N TYR A 668 -3.43 -4.65 25.55
CA TYR A 668 -4.41 -4.86 24.48
C TYR A 668 -5.38 -3.67 24.38
N GLY A 669 -6.28 -3.70 23.40
CA GLY A 669 -7.37 -2.73 23.26
C GLY A 669 -6.98 -1.43 22.56
N LEU A 670 -5.80 -1.36 21.94
CA LEU A 670 -5.35 -0.16 21.22
C LEU A 670 -5.93 -0.11 19.79
N ALA A 671 -6.28 1.08 19.32
CA ALA A 671 -6.82 1.32 17.99
C ALA A 671 -5.69 1.59 16.98
N GLU A 672 -5.40 0.59 16.13
CA GLU A 672 -4.40 0.71 15.06
C GLU A 672 -3.05 1.23 15.59
N PRO A 673 -2.37 0.50 16.52
CA PRO A 673 -1.14 0.97 17.18
C PRO A 673 0.06 0.91 16.22
N LEU A 674 0.09 1.84 15.28
CA LEU A 674 1.02 1.94 14.16
C LEU A 674 2.25 2.79 14.46
N GLY A 675 2.44 3.21 15.71
CA GLY A 675 3.74 3.68 16.17
C GLY A 675 4.03 3.29 17.60
N LEU A 676 5.31 3.01 17.87
CA LEU A 676 5.81 2.62 19.17
C LEU A 676 7.17 3.27 19.38
N LYS A 677 7.39 3.82 20.57
CA LYS A 677 8.71 4.27 21.02
C LYS A 677 8.90 3.96 22.50
N VAL A 678 10.09 3.49 22.86
CA VAL A 678 10.55 3.42 24.24
C VAL A 678 11.45 4.62 24.52
N VAL A 679 11.18 5.33 25.61
CA VAL A 679 11.99 6.47 26.08
C VAL A 679 12.12 6.36 27.58
N ASP A 680 13.35 6.23 28.08
CA ASP A 680 13.63 6.04 29.52
C ASP A 680 12.88 4.81 30.10
N ASP A 681 12.85 3.71 29.34
CA ASP A 681 12.07 2.48 29.62
C ASP A 681 10.54 2.66 29.71
N GLU A 682 10.02 3.84 29.39
CA GLU A 682 8.59 4.09 29.28
C GLU A 682 8.10 3.81 27.86
N ILE A 683 6.96 3.12 27.74
CA ILE A 683 6.40 2.70 26.45
C ILE A 683 5.32 3.68 25.99
N TYR A 684 5.51 4.23 24.79
CA TYR A 684 4.57 5.15 24.14
C TYR A 684 4.05 4.58 22.84
N ILE A 685 2.72 4.64 22.64
CA ILE A 685 2.03 4.12 21.45
C ILE A 685 1.30 5.24 20.72
N MET A 686 1.63 5.41 19.43
CA MET A 686 0.87 6.23 18.51
C MET A 686 -0.30 5.41 17.94
N GLN A 687 -1.51 5.89 18.21
CA GLN A 687 -2.76 5.40 17.65
C GLN A 687 -3.33 6.45 16.69
N LYS A 688 -4.24 6.05 15.81
CA LYS A 688 -4.98 6.98 14.94
C LYS A 688 -5.52 8.23 15.67
N GLN A 689 -5.93 8.03 16.93
CA GLN A 689 -6.69 9.01 17.71
C GLN A 689 -5.84 9.72 18.77
N GLU A 690 -4.75 9.13 19.26
CA GLU A 690 -3.98 9.69 20.37
C GLU A 690 -2.57 9.08 20.48
N LEU A 691 -1.70 9.77 21.22
CA LEU A 691 -0.49 9.22 21.81
C LEU A 691 -0.81 8.74 23.23
N THR A 692 -0.50 7.48 23.52
CA THR A 692 -0.79 6.83 24.81
C THR A 692 0.50 6.34 25.47
N LYS A 693 0.67 6.59 26.75
CA LYS A 693 1.70 5.96 27.59
C LYS A 693 1.11 4.73 28.27
N LEU A 694 1.84 3.63 28.26
CA LEU A 694 1.49 2.40 28.94
C LEU A 694 2.22 2.33 30.28
N VAL A 695 1.50 2.10 31.37
CA VAL A 695 2.04 2.09 32.73
C VAL A 695 1.64 0.80 33.44
N ASP A 696 2.65 0.11 33.96
CA ASP A 696 2.52 -0.98 34.91
C ASP A 696 2.59 -0.38 36.33
N LEU A 697 1.52 -0.51 37.11
CA LEU A 697 1.41 0.09 38.44
C LEU A 697 1.90 -0.86 39.54
N ASN A 698 1.98 -2.16 39.27
CA ASN A 698 2.24 -3.19 40.27
C ASN A 698 3.55 -3.98 40.02
N ASN A 699 4.26 -3.68 38.93
CA ASN A 699 5.50 -4.30 38.47
C ASN A 699 5.37 -5.80 38.11
N ASP A 700 4.21 -6.25 37.64
CA ASP A 700 4.00 -7.61 37.13
C ASP A 700 4.24 -7.73 35.60
N GLU A 701 4.69 -6.65 34.98
CA GLU A 701 4.87 -6.40 33.54
C GLU A 701 3.58 -6.43 32.71
N LEU A 702 2.41 -6.43 33.34
CA LEU A 702 1.13 -6.17 32.68
C LEU A 702 0.81 -4.68 32.80
N ILE A 703 0.24 -4.13 31.73
CA ILE A 703 -0.13 -2.72 31.71
C ILE A 703 -1.49 -2.57 32.39
N ASP A 704 -1.46 -1.87 33.51
CA ASP A 704 -2.64 -1.53 34.30
C ASP A 704 -3.27 -0.23 33.81
N GLU A 705 -2.47 0.76 33.39
CA GLU A 705 -2.95 2.08 33.03
C GLU A 705 -2.52 2.52 31.61
N TYR A 706 -3.50 3.03 30.88
CA TYR A 706 -3.37 3.59 29.54
C TYR A 706 -3.58 5.10 29.64
N GLN A 707 -2.48 5.85 29.77
CA GLN A 707 -2.50 7.30 29.96
C GLN A 707 -2.53 8.04 28.62
N THR A 708 -3.52 8.90 28.39
CA THR A 708 -3.57 9.76 27.21
C THR A 708 -2.58 10.91 27.37
N ILE A 709 -1.54 10.93 26.54
CA ILE A 709 -0.53 12.00 26.53
C ILE A 709 -0.99 13.15 25.63
N CYS A 710 -1.46 12.84 24.42
CA CYS A 710 -1.93 13.85 23.48
C CYS A 710 -3.00 13.28 22.56
N ASN A 711 -4.11 14.01 22.37
CA ASN A 711 -5.22 13.62 21.51
C ASN A 711 -5.80 14.81 20.73
N GLY A 712 -5.04 15.90 20.58
CA GLY A 712 -5.58 17.20 20.16
C GLY A 712 -5.84 17.38 18.66
N TRP A 713 -5.43 16.45 17.79
CA TRP A 713 -5.73 16.52 16.35
C TRP A 713 -7.14 15.99 16.02
N LYS A 714 -7.74 16.54 14.97
CA LYS A 714 -9.00 16.05 14.41
C LYS A 714 -8.83 14.71 13.71
N VAL A 715 -9.87 13.88 13.77
CA VAL A 715 -9.91 12.52 13.25
C VAL A 715 -11.32 12.15 12.79
N SER A 716 -11.44 11.34 11.74
CA SER A 716 -12.70 10.85 11.16
C SER A 716 -12.88 9.34 11.39
N ALA A 717 -14.05 8.84 10.99
CA ALA A 717 -14.32 7.41 10.93
C ALA A 717 -13.72 6.71 9.69
N ASN A 718 -13.01 7.40 8.80
CA ASN A 718 -12.46 6.80 7.60
C ASN A 718 -11.44 5.69 7.92
N PHE A 719 -11.50 4.57 7.21
CA PHE A 719 -10.71 3.38 7.51
C PHE A 719 -9.21 3.47 7.17
N HIS A 720 -8.82 4.45 6.35
CA HIS A 720 -7.45 4.62 5.86
C HIS A 720 -6.79 5.89 6.43
N GLU A 721 -7.40 6.49 7.45
CA GLU A 721 -6.91 7.70 8.09
C GLU A 721 -5.97 7.37 9.26
N PHE A 722 -4.79 6.79 8.98
CA PHE A 722 -3.84 6.28 9.99
C PHE A 722 -2.95 7.35 10.63
N ALA A 723 -2.49 7.12 11.86
CA ALA A 723 -1.36 7.86 12.43
C ALA A 723 -0.14 6.93 12.52
N PHE A 724 0.98 7.34 11.92
CA PHE A 724 2.21 6.55 11.87
C PHE A 724 3.31 7.16 12.73
N GLY A 725 4.27 6.32 13.14
CA GLY A 725 5.28 6.72 14.10
C GLY A 725 6.08 5.56 14.68
N LEU A 726 6.89 5.79 15.71
CA LEU A 726 7.07 7.07 16.42
C LEU A 726 8.55 7.38 16.53
N VAL A 727 8.94 8.64 16.30
CA VAL A 727 10.31 9.11 16.51
C VAL A 727 10.37 9.98 17.76
N TYR A 728 11.41 9.81 18.57
CA TYR A 728 11.71 10.71 19.69
C TYR A 728 13.03 11.43 19.45
N LYS A 729 13.02 12.75 19.55
CA LYS A 729 14.20 13.62 19.39
C LYS A 729 14.02 14.89 20.22
N ASP A 730 15.05 15.25 20.99
CA ASP A 730 15.16 16.52 21.73
C ASP A 730 13.97 16.83 22.66
N GLY A 731 13.42 15.82 23.35
CA GLY A 731 12.28 16.00 24.27
C GLY A 731 10.90 15.91 23.61
N TYR A 732 10.84 15.66 22.30
CA TYR A 732 9.60 15.60 21.53
C TYR A 732 9.43 14.30 20.78
N PHE A 733 8.18 13.85 20.71
CA PHE A 733 7.73 12.80 19.82
C PHE A 733 7.27 13.39 18.48
N TYR A 734 7.53 12.67 17.39
CA TYR A 734 7.12 13.02 16.04
C TYR A 734 6.37 11.86 15.40
N GLY A 735 5.23 12.17 14.80
CA GLY A 735 4.42 11.22 14.01
C GLY A 735 3.82 11.90 12.78
N THR A 736 3.24 11.09 11.90
CA THR A 736 2.63 11.57 10.65
C THR A 736 1.15 11.19 10.60
N LEU A 737 0.32 12.09 10.09
CA LEU A 737 -1.13 11.91 10.01
C LEU A 737 -1.55 11.75 8.54
N ALA A 738 -1.93 10.53 8.15
CA ALA A 738 -2.34 10.23 6.78
C ALA A 738 -3.69 10.84 6.39
N THR A 739 -3.90 11.15 5.12
CA THR A 739 -5.19 11.60 4.60
C THR A 739 -6.19 10.44 4.55
N ALA A 740 -7.48 10.76 4.59
CA ALA A 740 -8.55 9.78 4.42
C ALA A 740 -8.60 9.30 2.96
N ILE A 741 -8.77 7.99 2.76
CA ILE A 741 -8.84 7.35 1.44
C ILE A 741 -10.18 6.62 1.33
N ASN A 742 -10.86 6.77 0.20
CA ASN A 742 -12.09 6.06 -0.12
C ASN A 742 -11.78 4.63 -0.56
N PRO A 743 -12.75 3.68 -0.46
CA PRO A 743 -12.61 2.40 -1.12
C PRO A 743 -12.21 2.59 -2.59
N GLY A 744 -11.19 1.86 -3.01
CA GLY A 744 -10.57 1.96 -4.31
C GLY A 744 -9.35 2.86 -4.40
N GLY A 745 -8.94 3.57 -3.33
CA GLY A 745 -7.63 4.23 -3.27
C GLY A 745 -7.61 5.74 -3.59
N ALA A 746 -8.75 6.34 -3.94
CA ALA A 746 -8.89 7.77 -4.18
C ALA A 746 -8.99 8.56 -2.87
N SER A 747 -8.40 9.76 -2.80
CA SER A 747 -8.52 10.62 -1.61
C SER A 747 -9.98 11.03 -1.34
N THR A 748 -10.39 10.97 -0.08
CA THR A 748 -11.71 11.47 0.38
C THR A 748 -11.81 12.98 0.17
N LYS A 749 -13.00 13.47 -0.20
CA LYS A 749 -13.30 14.90 -0.35
C LYS A 749 -14.62 15.23 0.38
N PRO A 750 -14.66 16.23 1.28
CA PRO A 750 -13.53 16.97 1.83
C PRO A 750 -12.66 16.12 2.78
N GLN A 751 -11.41 16.56 2.99
CA GLN A 751 -10.51 15.99 4.01
C GLN A 751 -10.71 16.66 5.38
N ILE A 752 -10.28 15.99 6.44
CA ILE A 752 -10.11 16.65 7.74
C ILE A 752 -8.87 17.58 7.69
N PRO A 753 -8.97 18.85 8.13
CA PRO A 753 -7.88 19.82 7.99
C PRO A 753 -6.56 19.48 8.70
N ASP A 754 -6.61 18.62 9.73
CA ASP A 754 -5.42 18.24 10.53
C ASP A 754 -4.66 17.07 9.92
N ARG A 755 -5.19 16.44 8.87
CA ARG A 755 -4.55 15.32 8.18
C ARG A 755 -3.53 15.83 7.15
N GLY A 756 -2.70 14.92 6.63
CA GLY A 756 -1.61 15.26 5.70
C GLY A 756 -0.50 16.11 6.34
N LYS A 757 -0.27 15.93 7.65
CA LYS A 757 0.63 16.76 8.47
C LYS A 757 1.55 15.93 9.35
N VAL A 758 2.64 16.56 9.79
CA VAL A 758 3.55 16.03 10.82
C VAL A 758 3.18 16.66 12.16
N VAL A 759 2.96 15.81 13.17
CA VAL A 759 2.68 16.24 14.54
C VAL A 759 3.95 16.13 15.38
N LYS A 760 4.23 17.18 16.18
CA LYS A 760 5.31 17.25 17.18
C LYS A 760 4.68 17.37 18.55
N ILE A 761 4.99 16.46 19.47
CA ILE A 761 4.35 16.32 20.79
C ILE A 761 5.41 16.38 21.88
N SER A 762 5.26 17.28 22.84
CA SER A 762 6.13 17.39 24.01
C SER A 762 5.99 16.17 24.93
N LYS A 763 7.10 15.53 25.30
CA LYS A 763 7.09 14.46 26.33
C LYS A 763 6.69 15.02 27.70
N LYS A 764 7.03 16.28 27.98
CA LYS A 764 6.89 16.91 29.29
C LYS A 764 5.42 17.08 29.72
N ASP A 765 4.58 17.50 28.80
CA ASP A 765 3.20 17.93 29.10
C ASP A 765 2.16 17.52 28.06
N GLY A 766 2.57 16.83 26.98
CA GLY A 766 1.66 16.41 25.92
C GLY A 766 1.20 17.53 24.98
N SER A 767 1.69 18.77 25.15
CA SER A 767 1.42 19.85 24.21
C SER A 767 1.90 19.49 22.81
N PHE A 768 1.18 19.91 21.77
CA PHE A 768 1.53 19.55 20.41
C PHE A 768 1.42 20.71 19.42
N THR A 769 2.13 20.57 18.30
CA THR A 769 2.09 21.49 17.15
C THR A 769 2.15 20.69 15.84
N PHE A 770 1.70 21.31 14.74
CA PHE A 770 1.95 20.80 13.39
C PHE A 770 3.17 21.49 12.81
N VAL A 771 4.18 20.71 12.40
CA VAL A 771 5.48 21.28 11.98
C VAL A 771 5.70 21.24 10.47
N ALA A 772 4.96 20.42 9.73
CA ALA A 772 5.00 20.37 8.27
C ALA A 772 3.69 19.81 7.69
N SER A 773 3.44 20.04 6.40
CA SER A 773 2.20 19.63 5.73
C SER A 773 2.43 19.15 4.28
N GLY A 774 1.36 18.76 3.59
CA GLY A 774 1.42 18.30 2.21
C GLY A 774 1.81 16.83 2.08
N LEU A 775 1.51 16.01 3.09
CA LEU A 775 1.66 14.56 3.05
C LEU A 775 0.36 13.88 2.61
N ARG A 776 0.46 12.69 2.00
CA ARG A 776 -0.70 11.87 1.62
C ARG A 776 -0.87 10.66 2.54
N THR A 777 -0.07 9.63 2.36
CA THR A 777 -0.10 8.38 3.15
C THR A 777 1.31 8.04 3.63
N PRO A 778 1.83 8.79 4.64
CA PRO A 778 3.21 8.73 5.08
C PRO A 778 3.47 7.59 6.09
N ASN A 779 3.44 6.33 5.64
CA ASN A 779 3.62 5.15 6.53
C ASN A 779 4.96 5.17 7.29
N GLY A 780 6.01 5.74 6.71
CA GLY A 780 7.34 5.75 7.32
C GLY A 780 7.73 7.09 7.92
N ILE A 781 8.17 7.10 9.17
CA ILE A 781 8.93 8.21 9.78
C ILE A 781 10.04 7.63 10.65
N GLY A 782 11.26 8.15 10.53
CA GLY A 782 12.42 7.59 11.23
C GLY A 782 13.65 8.49 11.21
N LEU A 783 14.64 8.13 12.01
CA LEU A 783 15.92 8.81 12.02
C LEU A 783 16.81 8.27 10.89
N GLY A 784 17.31 9.17 10.05
CA GLY A 784 18.18 8.88 8.92
C GLY A 784 19.58 9.50 9.08
N VAL A 785 20.23 9.87 7.97
CA VAL A 785 21.57 10.49 7.99
C VAL A 785 21.64 11.71 8.90
N ASP A 786 22.83 12.01 9.43
CA ASP A 786 23.12 13.19 10.26
C ASP A 786 22.23 13.36 11.51
N ASN A 787 21.55 12.30 11.95
CA ASN A 787 20.58 12.36 13.04
C ASN A 787 19.34 13.22 12.78
N GLU A 788 18.98 13.36 11.51
CA GLU A 788 17.80 14.06 11.05
C GLU A 788 16.59 13.13 10.87
N ILE A 789 15.38 13.70 10.87
CA ILE A 789 14.13 12.97 10.70
C ILE A 789 13.77 12.92 9.23
N PHE A 790 13.47 11.73 8.72
CA PHE A 790 13.03 11.49 7.35
C PHE A 790 11.68 10.79 7.33
N ILE A 791 10.90 11.08 6.30
CA ILE A 791 9.55 10.54 6.10
C ILE A 791 9.50 9.86 4.74
N ALA A 792 8.86 8.70 4.69
CA ALA A 792 8.48 8.02 3.46
C ALA A 792 6.99 8.27 3.20
N ASP A 793 6.66 8.88 2.06
CA ASP A 793 5.28 9.18 1.66
C ASP A 793 4.88 8.39 0.42
N ASN A 794 3.63 7.90 0.38
CA ASN A 794 3.15 7.04 -0.71
C ASN A 794 2.34 7.80 -1.75
N GLN A 795 2.58 7.48 -3.01
CA GLN A 795 2.02 8.16 -4.19
C GLN A 795 0.49 8.10 -4.27
N GLY A 796 -0.07 8.95 -5.11
CA GLY A 796 -1.47 8.94 -5.49
C GLY A 796 -1.85 10.26 -6.15
N ASP A 797 -3.09 10.72 -5.93
CA ASP A 797 -3.54 12.01 -6.44
C ASP A 797 -2.67 13.17 -5.92
N TRP A 798 -2.17 13.97 -6.86
CA TRP A 798 -1.25 15.10 -6.66
C TRP A 798 0.10 14.76 -6.05
N LEU A 799 0.41 13.47 -5.89
CA LEU A 799 1.70 12.99 -5.43
C LEU A 799 2.22 11.95 -6.43
N PRO A 800 3.05 12.34 -7.41
CA PRO A 800 3.20 11.57 -8.64
C PRO A 800 4.03 10.28 -8.49
N ALA A 801 4.88 10.20 -7.46
CA ALA A 801 5.66 9.02 -7.13
C ALA A 801 5.89 8.94 -5.62
N ASN A 802 6.29 7.77 -5.14
CA ASN A 802 6.71 7.57 -3.75
C ASN A 802 7.96 8.41 -3.48
N LYS A 803 8.21 8.83 -2.24
CA LYS A 803 9.40 9.63 -1.94
C LYS A 803 9.90 9.51 -0.51
N ILE A 804 11.20 9.76 -0.34
CA ILE A 804 11.83 10.02 0.96
C ILE A 804 12.13 11.51 1.07
N ILE A 805 11.63 12.15 2.12
CA ILE A 805 11.77 13.59 2.39
C ILE A 805 12.48 13.84 3.72
N HIS A 806 13.25 14.93 3.80
CA HIS A 806 13.80 15.44 5.06
C HIS A 806 12.76 16.32 5.75
N LEU A 807 12.49 16.07 7.03
CA LEU A 807 11.57 16.89 7.82
C LEU A 807 12.16 18.28 8.05
N GLN A 808 11.44 19.31 7.61
CA GLN A 808 11.81 20.71 7.79
C GLN A 808 10.60 21.49 8.30
N GLU A 809 10.83 22.31 9.31
CA GLU A 809 9.76 23.12 9.90
C GLU A 809 9.18 24.11 8.87
N GLY A 810 7.86 24.18 8.80
CA GLY A 810 7.11 25.00 7.84
C GLY A 810 7.06 24.45 6.42
N ALA A 811 7.72 23.33 6.11
CA ALA A 811 7.75 22.78 4.76
C ALA A 811 6.39 22.25 4.31
N TRP A 812 6.13 22.38 3.00
CA TRP A 812 5.02 21.75 2.31
C TRP A 812 5.54 20.74 1.30
N TYR A 813 5.05 19.50 1.36
CA TYR A 813 5.57 18.36 0.60
C TYR A 813 4.69 17.96 -0.59
N GLY A 814 3.97 18.88 -1.22
CA GLY A 814 3.40 18.64 -2.56
C GLY A 814 1.97 18.06 -2.60
N SER A 815 1.50 17.32 -1.60
CA SER A 815 0.11 16.81 -1.64
C SER A 815 -0.90 17.94 -1.43
N ARG A 816 -1.87 18.02 -2.34
CA ARG A 816 -2.95 19.02 -2.36
C ARG A 816 -4.31 18.50 -1.89
N SER A 817 -4.37 17.24 -1.43
CA SER A 817 -5.65 16.57 -1.11
C SER A 817 -6.41 17.21 0.05
N VAL A 818 -5.71 17.81 1.01
CA VAL A 818 -6.31 18.40 2.23
C VAL A 818 -6.93 19.76 1.97
N ASP A 819 -6.20 20.64 1.27
CA ASP A 819 -6.61 22.01 0.96
C ASP A 819 -6.19 22.34 -0.46
N PHE A 820 -7.03 21.97 -1.43
CA PHE A 820 -6.67 22.03 -2.84
C PHE A 820 -6.44 23.48 -3.32
N GLU A 821 -7.36 24.38 -2.95
CA GLU A 821 -7.33 25.78 -3.36
C GLU A 821 -6.24 26.54 -2.61
N GLY A 822 -6.16 26.42 -1.29
CA GLY A 822 -5.19 27.14 -0.45
C GLY A 822 -3.74 26.68 -0.62
N THR A 823 -3.50 25.56 -1.33
CA THR A 823 -2.15 25.06 -1.63
C THR A 823 -1.73 25.22 -3.09
N ALA A 824 -2.56 25.83 -3.95
CA ALA A 824 -2.27 25.97 -5.38
C ALA A 824 -0.93 26.68 -5.66
N ASP A 825 -0.60 27.71 -4.88
CA ASP A 825 0.62 28.51 -5.04
C ASP A 825 1.76 28.11 -4.09
N ARG A 826 1.59 27.02 -3.31
CA ARG A 826 2.64 26.58 -2.40
C ARG A 826 3.78 25.94 -3.17
N LYS A 827 5.01 26.26 -2.75
CA LYS A 827 6.23 25.68 -3.29
C LYS A 827 6.55 24.38 -2.57
N GLU A 828 6.55 23.27 -3.30
CA GLU A 828 6.97 21.97 -2.75
C GLU A 828 8.43 22.01 -2.31
N LYS A 829 8.70 21.48 -1.12
CA LYS A 829 10.06 21.11 -0.73
C LYS A 829 10.42 19.79 -1.42
N PRO A 830 11.47 19.77 -2.27
CA PRO A 830 11.79 18.58 -3.05
C PRO A 830 12.24 17.42 -2.14
N PRO A 831 12.00 16.17 -2.55
CA PRO A 831 12.47 15.01 -1.80
C PRO A 831 13.98 14.81 -1.90
N VAL A 832 14.50 13.99 -0.99
CA VAL A 832 15.87 13.47 -1.06
C VAL A 832 15.99 12.52 -2.23
N VAL A 833 15.04 11.57 -2.33
CA VAL A 833 14.92 10.63 -3.45
C VAL A 833 13.45 10.42 -3.82
N TRP A 834 13.18 10.34 -5.12
CA TRP A 834 11.95 9.73 -5.63
C TRP A 834 12.13 8.21 -5.67
N LEU A 835 11.04 7.51 -5.41
CA LEU A 835 10.95 6.06 -5.45
C LEU A 835 9.97 5.72 -6.58
N THR A 836 10.51 5.52 -7.78
CA THR A 836 9.69 5.24 -8.96
C THR A 836 8.83 4.01 -8.74
N GLN A 837 7.53 4.19 -8.96
CA GLN A 837 6.54 3.13 -8.81
C GLN A 837 6.86 1.93 -9.70
N ASP A 838 6.65 0.73 -9.17
CA ASP A 838 6.87 -0.59 -9.80
C ASP A 838 8.33 -0.90 -10.18
N GLU A 839 9.21 0.09 -10.13
CA GLU A 839 10.65 -0.06 -10.36
C GLU A 839 11.40 -0.28 -9.06
N ILE A 840 11.18 0.58 -8.06
CA ILE A 840 11.97 0.58 -6.81
C ILE A 840 11.14 0.74 -5.53
N GLY A 841 9.88 1.20 -5.60
CA GLY A 841 9.03 1.27 -4.41
C GLY A 841 7.55 1.50 -4.71
N ASN A 842 6.68 0.88 -3.92
CA ASN A 842 5.22 0.97 -4.06
C ASN A 842 4.50 1.38 -2.77
N SER A 843 5.02 1.00 -1.60
CA SER A 843 4.53 1.45 -0.30
C SER A 843 5.70 1.49 0.67
N PRO A 844 6.62 2.46 0.50
CA PRO A 844 7.77 2.61 1.39
C PRO A 844 7.32 2.87 2.83
N SER A 845 8.02 2.25 3.76
CA SER A 845 7.75 2.30 5.19
C SER A 845 8.90 2.98 5.94
N GLN A 846 9.08 2.67 7.22
CA GLN A 846 9.97 3.40 8.13
C GLN A 846 11.41 3.53 7.60
N PRO A 847 11.92 4.77 7.42
CA PRO A 847 13.34 5.02 7.22
C PRO A 847 14.15 4.69 8.49
N ALA A 848 15.38 4.21 8.32
CA ALA A 848 16.34 4.01 9.39
C ALA A 848 17.76 4.30 8.91
N ARG A 849 18.67 4.62 9.83
CA ARG A 849 20.11 4.68 9.53
C ARG A 849 20.63 3.31 9.12
N LEU A 850 21.65 3.34 8.26
CA LEU A 850 22.53 2.22 7.97
C LEU A 850 23.96 2.70 8.24
N ASN A 851 24.63 2.06 9.21
CA ASN A 851 25.98 2.42 9.70
C ASN A 851 26.80 1.15 10.00
N VAL A 852 26.81 0.19 9.07
CA VAL A 852 27.55 -1.07 9.21
C VAL A 852 28.36 -1.35 7.96
N GLY A 853 29.54 -1.97 8.11
CA GLY A 853 30.42 -2.29 6.98
C GLY A 853 30.77 -1.06 6.13
N PRO A 854 30.64 -1.12 4.80
CA PRO A 854 30.96 0.01 3.93
C PRO A 854 29.89 1.12 3.95
N TYR A 855 28.69 0.83 4.47
CA TYR A 855 27.53 1.70 4.38
C TYR A 855 27.51 2.71 5.52
N GLN A 856 28.50 3.58 5.58
CA GLN A 856 28.61 4.59 6.63
C GLN A 856 27.78 5.83 6.31
N ASN A 857 27.02 6.31 7.30
CA ASN A 857 26.10 7.44 7.20
C ASN A 857 25.14 7.35 6.01
N GLN A 858 24.53 6.18 5.81
CA GLN A 858 23.49 5.97 4.79
C GLN A 858 22.13 5.70 5.44
N MET A 859 21.09 5.56 4.62
CA MET A 859 19.75 5.20 5.05
C MET A 859 19.28 3.92 4.40
N ILE A 860 18.32 3.27 5.05
CA ILE A 860 17.52 2.20 4.51
C ILE A 860 16.05 2.48 4.79
N HIS A 861 15.15 1.88 4.03
CA HIS A 861 13.74 1.83 4.37
C HIS A 861 13.12 0.52 3.91
N GLY A 862 12.09 0.06 4.63
CA GLY A 862 11.27 -1.06 4.20
C GLY A 862 10.30 -0.66 3.09
N ASP A 863 9.65 -1.65 2.49
CA ASP A 863 8.49 -1.45 1.62
C ASP A 863 7.47 -2.56 1.88
N VAL A 864 6.20 -2.19 2.06
CA VAL A 864 5.10 -3.13 2.35
C VAL A 864 4.61 -3.83 1.09
N THR A 865 4.63 -3.18 -0.08
CA THR A 865 4.07 -3.70 -1.34
C THR A 865 5.14 -4.19 -2.30
N HIS A 866 6.13 -3.37 -2.64
CA HIS A 866 7.28 -3.81 -3.44
C HIS A 866 8.17 -4.78 -2.61
N GLY A 867 8.07 -4.72 -1.28
CA GLY A 867 8.75 -5.64 -0.38
C GLY A 867 10.24 -5.36 -0.21
N GLY A 868 10.84 -6.07 0.75
CA GLY A 868 12.26 -5.98 1.02
C GLY A 868 12.66 -4.66 1.67
N ILE A 869 13.95 -4.36 1.55
CA ILE A 869 14.55 -3.11 2.03
C ILE A 869 15.26 -2.46 0.84
N LYS A 870 15.21 -1.14 0.78
CA LYS A 870 15.95 -0.30 -0.17
C LYS A 870 16.98 0.52 0.57
N ARG A 871 18.10 0.84 -0.09
CA ARG A 871 19.19 1.64 0.48
C ARG A 871 19.20 3.01 -0.18
N VAL A 872 19.41 4.05 0.62
CA VAL A 872 19.47 5.43 0.17
C VAL A 872 20.82 6.01 0.57
N PHE A 873 21.58 6.46 -0.42
CA PHE A 873 22.70 7.36 -0.25
C PHE A 873 22.18 8.79 -0.33
N ALA A 874 22.50 9.64 0.64
CA ALA A 874 22.13 11.04 0.65
C ALA A 874 23.39 11.91 0.78
N GLU A 875 23.42 13.01 0.05
CA GLU A 875 24.46 14.04 0.12
C GLU A 875 23.83 15.43 0.21
N LYS A 876 24.62 16.43 0.60
CA LYS A 876 24.21 17.84 0.62
C LYS A 876 24.81 18.56 -0.57
N VAL A 877 23.95 19.07 -1.45
CA VAL A 877 24.33 19.98 -2.53
C VAL A 877 23.73 21.35 -2.20
N ASN A 878 24.58 22.37 -2.10
CA ASN A 878 24.19 23.73 -1.68
C ASN A 878 23.38 23.76 -0.37
N GLY A 879 23.68 22.84 0.56
CA GLY A 879 23.02 22.73 1.86
C GLY A 879 21.69 21.96 1.87
N ALA A 880 21.16 21.53 0.73
CA ALA A 880 19.95 20.72 0.63
C ALA A 880 20.28 19.24 0.37
N TYR A 881 19.50 18.33 0.96
CA TYR A 881 19.65 16.90 0.69
C TYR A 881 19.14 16.52 -0.70
N GLN A 882 19.93 15.70 -1.38
CA GLN A 882 19.54 14.94 -2.56
C GLN A 882 20.35 13.63 -2.57
N GLY A 883 20.07 12.68 -3.46
CA GLY A 883 20.83 11.43 -3.45
C GLY A 883 20.30 10.34 -4.35
N ALA A 884 20.73 9.10 -4.09
CA ALA A 884 20.36 7.92 -4.88
C ALA A 884 19.72 6.82 -4.03
N VAL A 885 18.73 6.16 -4.62
CA VAL A 885 18.16 4.91 -4.08
C VAL A 885 18.65 3.70 -4.86
N PHE A 886 18.88 2.60 -4.15
CA PHE A 886 19.36 1.31 -4.66
C PHE A 886 18.46 0.17 -4.17
N ARG A 887 18.38 -0.90 -4.98
CA ARG A 887 17.88 -2.18 -4.48
C ARG A 887 18.88 -2.69 -3.42
N PHE A 888 18.39 -3.23 -2.30
CA PHE A 888 19.26 -3.68 -1.22
C PHE A 888 19.02 -5.13 -0.82
N THR A 889 17.87 -5.47 -0.24
CA THR A 889 17.59 -6.87 0.11
C THR A 889 16.16 -7.28 -0.19
N GLN A 890 15.99 -8.52 -0.63
CA GLN A 890 14.71 -9.22 -0.70
C GLN A 890 14.82 -10.55 0.08
N GLY A 891 14.09 -11.60 -0.32
CA GLY A 891 14.11 -12.90 0.36
C GLY A 891 13.49 -12.93 1.76
N LEU A 892 12.80 -11.85 2.15
CA LEU A 892 12.15 -11.72 3.47
C LEU A 892 10.76 -12.35 3.48
N GLU A 893 10.29 -12.74 4.68
CA GLU A 893 9.07 -13.53 4.88
C GLU A 893 7.75 -12.76 4.68
N ALA A 894 7.79 -11.42 4.71
CA ALA A 894 6.63 -10.53 4.56
C ALA A 894 7.03 -9.15 4.00
N GLY A 895 6.05 -8.28 3.75
CA GLY A 895 6.27 -6.86 3.48
C GLY A 895 6.82 -6.15 4.73
N VAL A 896 7.81 -5.27 4.58
CA VAL A 896 8.54 -4.69 5.72
C VAL A 896 7.87 -3.38 6.14
N ASN A 897 7.31 -3.34 7.34
CA ASN A 897 6.61 -2.17 7.87
C ASN A 897 7.48 -1.34 8.84
N ARG A 898 8.25 -2.01 9.71
CA ARG A 898 9.03 -1.35 10.78
C ARG A 898 10.45 -1.87 10.82
N LEU A 899 11.36 -0.98 11.20
CA LEU A 899 12.79 -1.25 11.32
C LEU A 899 13.27 -0.74 12.69
N ALA A 900 14.01 -1.55 13.43
CA ALA A 900 14.67 -1.12 14.65
C ALA A 900 16.04 -1.77 14.79
N TRP A 901 17.03 -0.98 15.16
CA TRP A 901 18.35 -1.51 15.54
C TRP A 901 18.30 -1.92 17.00
N SER A 902 18.69 -3.15 17.29
CA SER A 902 18.87 -3.63 18.66
C SER A 902 20.19 -3.10 19.24
N PRO A 903 20.32 -3.04 20.58
CA PRO A 903 21.57 -2.71 21.25
C PRO A 903 22.76 -3.63 20.88
N ASP A 904 22.49 -4.85 20.39
CA ASP A 904 23.51 -5.80 19.92
C ASP A 904 24.05 -5.50 18.50
N GLY A 905 23.53 -4.46 17.83
CA GLY A 905 23.93 -4.07 16.48
C GLY A 905 23.25 -4.84 15.34
N SER A 906 22.24 -5.67 15.63
CA SER A 906 21.40 -6.30 14.60
C SER A 906 20.23 -5.40 14.18
N LEU A 907 19.77 -5.57 12.95
CA LEU A 907 18.59 -4.88 12.43
C LEU A 907 17.36 -5.80 12.49
N TYR A 908 16.37 -5.43 13.27
CA TYR A 908 15.08 -6.13 13.38
C TYR A 908 14.07 -5.58 12.36
N LEU A 909 13.31 -6.49 11.77
CA LEU A 909 12.39 -6.26 10.66
C LEU A 909 10.98 -6.69 11.07
N GLY A 910 10.06 -5.73 11.14
CA GLY A 910 8.65 -5.99 11.41
C GLY A 910 7.88 -6.17 10.12
N GLY A 911 7.31 -7.35 9.95
CA GLY A 911 6.51 -7.73 8.80
C GLY A 911 5.03 -7.39 8.96
N VAL A 912 4.41 -6.92 7.89
CA VAL A 912 2.96 -6.84 7.74
C VAL A 912 2.56 -7.30 6.34
N GLY A 913 1.34 -7.82 6.21
CA GLY A 913 0.74 -8.09 4.91
C GLY A 913 -0.76 -8.34 5.04
N SER A 914 -1.45 -8.12 3.94
CA SER A 914 -2.89 -8.35 3.80
C SER A 914 -3.18 -8.94 2.42
N THR A 915 -4.44 -9.12 2.07
CA THR A 915 -4.84 -9.39 0.67
C THR A 915 -4.67 -8.11 -0.20
N GLY A 916 -4.96 -8.19 -1.50
CA GLY A 916 -4.81 -7.07 -2.42
C GLY A 916 -3.37 -6.56 -2.58
N ASN A 917 -3.21 -5.24 -2.66
CA ASN A 917 -1.91 -4.58 -2.91
C ASN A 917 -0.90 -4.70 -1.75
N TRP A 918 -1.31 -5.17 -0.57
CA TRP A 918 -0.40 -5.43 0.55
C TRP A 918 -0.06 -6.92 0.67
N GLY A 919 -0.45 -7.73 -0.32
CA GLY A 919 -0.17 -9.15 -0.41
C GLY A 919 1.05 -9.45 -1.27
N HIS A 920 1.80 -10.48 -0.85
CA HIS A 920 2.95 -10.99 -1.58
C HIS A 920 2.73 -12.48 -1.83
N ALA A 921 2.69 -12.89 -3.10
CA ALA A 921 2.53 -14.29 -3.44
C ALA A 921 3.63 -15.15 -2.79
N GLY A 922 3.22 -16.21 -2.07
CA GLY A 922 4.14 -17.12 -1.39
C GLY A 922 4.78 -16.60 -0.10
N LYS A 923 4.32 -15.46 0.43
CA LYS A 923 4.82 -14.86 1.69
C LYS A 923 3.74 -14.80 2.77
N PHE A 924 4.16 -14.57 4.00
CA PHE A 924 3.25 -14.42 5.14
C PHE A 924 2.65 -13.01 5.20
N GLY A 925 1.46 -12.90 5.79
CA GLY A 925 0.81 -11.63 6.13
C GLY A 925 1.28 -11.04 7.46
N TYR A 926 2.37 -11.56 8.02
CA TYR A 926 2.96 -11.22 9.32
C TYR A 926 4.46 -11.51 9.26
N GLY A 927 5.26 -10.94 10.15
CA GLY A 927 6.66 -11.35 10.23
C GLY A 927 7.47 -10.63 11.30
N LEU A 928 8.52 -11.29 11.76
CA LEU A 928 9.52 -10.71 12.66
C LEU A 928 10.84 -11.45 12.44
N GLN A 929 11.76 -10.78 11.75
CA GLN A 929 13.08 -11.32 11.39
C GLN A 929 14.17 -10.37 11.84
N LYS A 930 15.42 -10.85 11.89
CA LYS A 930 16.60 -10.01 12.12
C LYS A 930 17.67 -10.24 11.07
N LEU A 931 18.36 -9.16 10.70
CA LEU A 931 19.53 -9.15 9.84
C LEU A 931 20.75 -8.74 10.67
N THR A 932 21.78 -9.59 10.67
CA THR A 932 23.07 -9.30 11.32
C THR A 932 24.14 -9.15 10.24
N PHE A 933 24.90 -8.06 10.27
CA PHE A 933 26.02 -7.87 9.35
C PHE A 933 27.08 -8.95 9.59
N ASN A 934 27.51 -9.63 8.53
CA ASN A 934 28.35 -10.83 8.62
C ASN A 934 29.79 -10.62 8.14
N ASN A 935 30.21 -9.36 7.95
CA ASN A 935 31.52 -8.95 7.43
C ASN A 935 31.85 -9.39 6.00
N LYS A 936 30.90 -10.00 5.27
CA LYS A 936 31.08 -10.25 3.83
C LYS A 936 30.73 -9.02 3.03
N MET A 937 31.40 -8.84 1.91
CA MET A 937 31.12 -7.75 0.97
C MET A 937 30.36 -8.29 -0.24
N ALA A 938 29.36 -7.54 -0.69
CA ALA A 938 28.78 -7.72 -2.01
C ALA A 938 29.36 -6.63 -2.93
N PHE A 939 29.68 -6.98 -4.18
CA PHE A 939 30.10 -6.00 -5.17
C PHE A 939 28.90 -5.23 -5.70
N GLU A 940 28.83 -3.92 -5.43
CA GLU A 940 27.73 -3.05 -5.82
C GLU A 940 28.13 -1.57 -5.77
N MET A 941 27.26 -0.70 -6.31
CA MET A 941 27.41 0.75 -6.20
C MET A 941 27.22 1.17 -4.73
N LEU A 942 28.27 1.61 -4.05
CA LEU A 942 28.22 2.15 -2.69
C LEU A 942 27.58 3.54 -2.64
N ALA A 943 27.91 4.43 -3.57
CA ALA A 943 27.38 5.79 -3.63
C ALA A 943 27.35 6.30 -5.07
N VAL A 944 26.43 7.22 -5.36
CA VAL A 944 26.40 8.01 -6.60
C VAL A 944 26.39 9.47 -6.17
N ARG A 945 27.34 10.26 -6.67
CA ARG A 945 27.49 11.68 -6.34
C ARG A 945 27.30 12.54 -7.57
N ALA A 946 26.56 13.63 -7.44
CA ALA A 946 26.54 14.65 -8.48
C ALA A 946 27.87 15.40 -8.54
N LYS A 947 28.28 15.76 -9.76
CA LYS A 947 29.40 16.66 -10.05
C LYS A 947 28.87 17.78 -10.96
N SER A 948 29.66 18.84 -11.13
CA SER A 948 29.28 19.98 -11.98
C SER A 948 29.07 19.60 -13.45
N ASP A 949 29.76 18.56 -13.94
CA ASP A 949 29.74 18.11 -15.33
C ASP A 949 29.34 16.63 -15.50
N GLY A 950 28.85 15.97 -14.45
CA GLY A 950 28.46 14.57 -14.52
C GLY A 950 28.19 13.90 -13.19
N LEU A 951 28.54 12.61 -13.10
CA LEU A 951 28.32 11.76 -11.92
C LEU A 951 29.60 11.02 -11.52
N GLU A 952 29.78 10.78 -10.22
CA GLU A 952 30.77 9.83 -9.69
C GLU A 952 30.05 8.64 -9.07
N ILE A 953 30.33 7.43 -9.57
CA ILE A 953 29.85 6.17 -9.02
C ILE A 953 30.98 5.55 -8.20
N GLU A 954 30.74 5.27 -6.92
CA GLU A 954 31.66 4.57 -6.03
C GLU A 954 31.17 3.14 -5.79
N PHE A 955 32.08 2.17 -5.75
CA PHE A 955 31.81 0.75 -5.55
C PHE A 955 32.33 0.26 -4.20
N THR A 956 31.70 -0.79 -3.68
CA THR A 956 32.12 -1.47 -2.44
C THR A 956 33.47 -2.19 -2.57
N GLU A 957 33.79 -2.69 -3.76
CA GLU A 957 35.04 -3.39 -4.09
C GLU A 957 35.64 -2.85 -5.40
N PRO A 958 36.96 -3.00 -5.63
CA PRO A 958 37.59 -2.61 -6.90
C PRO A 958 37.00 -3.38 -8.09
N MET A 959 36.78 -2.67 -9.20
CA MET A 959 36.43 -3.30 -10.48
C MET A 959 37.63 -4.02 -11.08
N LYS A 960 37.38 -5.07 -11.86
CA LYS A 960 38.41 -5.77 -12.64
C LYS A 960 39.12 -4.81 -13.61
N GLU A 961 40.41 -5.04 -13.86
CA GLU A 961 41.18 -4.31 -14.87
C GLU A 961 40.53 -4.37 -16.27
N GLY A 962 40.49 -3.24 -16.98
CA GLY A 962 39.91 -3.10 -18.33
C GLY A 962 38.37 -3.04 -18.38
N VAL A 963 37.68 -3.12 -17.24
CA VAL A 963 36.22 -3.14 -17.14
C VAL A 963 35.66 -1.79 -16.70
N GLY A 964 34.50 -1.39 -17.25
CA GLY A 964 33.78 -0.18 -16.87
C GLY A 964 34.43 1.11 -17.41
N GLU A 965 35.28 0.98 -18.44
CA GLU A 965 36.07 2.08 -19.02
C GLU A 965 35.40 2.69 -20.25
N THR A 966 34.25 2.16 -20.70
CA THR A 966 33.60 2.59 -21.94
C THR A 966 32.22 3.17 -21.69
N ALA A 967 31.78 4.11 -22.54
CA ALA A 967 30.44 4.67 -22.47
C ALA A 967 29.33 3.61 -22.61
N ALA A 968 29.59 2.51 -23.34
CA ALA A 968 28.64 1.41 -23.54
C ALA A 968 28.37 0.59 -22.26
N ASP A 969 29.14 0.80 -21.20
CA ASP A 969 28.92 0.16 -19.90
C ASP A 969 27.83 0.84 -19.06
N TYR A 970 27.36 2.00 -19.50
CA TYR A 970 26.46 2.88 -18.75
C TYR A 970 25.28 3.31 -19.61
N GLU A 971 24.08 2.92 -19.22
CA GLU A 971 22.85 3.55 -19.72
C GLU A 971 22.39 4.59 -18.69
N ILE A 972 22.38 5.86 -19.12
CA ILE A 972 21.97 6.99 -18.28
C ILE A 972 20.75 7.65 -18.92
N ARG A 973 19.67 7.78 -18.14
CA ARG A 973 18.43 8.46 -18.54
C ARG A 973 18.05 9.51 -17.53
N GLN A 974 17.32 10.54 -17.92
CA GLN A 974 16.74 11.50 -16.98
C GLN A 974 15.29 11.81 -17.30
N TRP A 975 14.51 12.20 -16.30
CA TRP A 975 13.12 12.68 -16.42
C TRP A 975 12.69 13.41 -15.15
N TRP A 976 11.52 14.05 -15.18
CA TRP A 976 10.84 14.56 -13.98
C TRP A 976 9.40 14.04 -13.90
N PHE A 977 8.79 14.12 -12.71
CA PHE A 977 7.44 13.65 -12.46
C PHE A 977 6.44 14.80 -12.43
N LYS A 978 5.37 14.72 -13.23
CA LYS A 978 4.28 15.71 -13.21
C LYS A 978 3.20 15.32 -12.19
N PRO A 979 2.93 16.14 -11.17
CA PRO A 979 1.75 15.95 -10.32
C PRO A 979 0.46 16.14 -11.12
N THR A 980 -0.46 15.17 -11.03
CA THR A 980 -1.79 15.23 -11.66
C THR A 980 -2.86 14.84 -10.65
N GLY A 981 -4.15 15.03 -11.00
CA GLY A 981 -5.25 14.53 -10.18
C GLY A 981 -5.44 13.00 -10.24
N ASP A 982 -4.77 12.33 -11.18
CA ASP A 982 -4.77 10.88 -11.32
C ASP A 982 -3.89 10.23 -10.25
N TYR A 983 -4.04 8.92 -10.07
CA TYR A 983 -3.17 8.17 -9.17
C TYR A 983 -1.76 8.05 -9.77
N GLY A 984 -0.78 8.67 -9.10
CA GLY A 984 0.59 8.77 -9.61
C GLY A 984 0.71 9.85 -10.71
N GLY A 985 1.89 9.99 -11.29
CA GLY A 985 2.13 11.01 -12.32
C GLY A 985 3.08 10.52 -13.41
N PRO A 986 2.91 11.00 -14.65
CA PRO A 986 3.74 10.57 -15.77
C PRO A 986 5.17 11.08 -15.60
N LYS A 987 6.11 10.30 -16.15
CA LYS A 987 7.46 10.77 -16.44
C LYS A 987 7.40 11.70 -17.64
N LEU A 988 7.96 12.90 -17.51
CA LEU A 988 8.10 13.86 -18.59
C LEU A 988 9.57 14.18 -18.82
N ASP A 989 9.88 14.62 -20.03
CA ASP A 989 11.25 14.92 -20.46
C ASP A 989 12.18 13.69 -20.30
N GLU A 990 11.65 12.50 -20.63
CA GLU A 990 12.44 11.27 -20.58
C GLU A 990 13.42 11.21 -21.76
N GLU A 991 14.71 11.31 -21.47
CA GLU A 991 15.77 11.33 -22.48
C GLU A 991 17.03 10.59 -22.03
N ASN A 992 17.81 10.10 -23.01
CA ASN A 992 19.11 9.50 -22.79
C ASN A 992 20.18 10.59 -22.62
N LEU A 993 21.03 10.45 -21.59
CA LEU A 993 22.19 11.31 -21.39
C LEU A 993 23.44 10.67 -21.99
N ALA A 994 24.05 11.35 -22.97
CA ALA A 994 25.28 10.87 -23.59
C ALA A 994 26.47 10.95 -22.61
N VAL A 995 27.16 9.82 -22.43
CA VAL A 995 28.42 9.73 -21.68
C VAL A 995 29.57 10.17 -22.60
N LYS A 996 30.13 11.35 -22.33
CA LYS A 996 31.24 11.93 -23.12
C LYS A 996 32.60 11.32 -22.79
N ALA A 997 32.83 11.06 -21.51
CA ALA A 997 34.08 10.51 -21.01
C ALA A 997 33.81 9.65 -19.78
N VAL A 998 34.63 8.61 -19.64
CA VAL A 998 34.64 7.70 -18.49
C VAL A 998 36.05 7.72 -17.91
N LYS A 999 36.16 7.94 -16.61
CA LYS A 999 37.44 7.90 -15.89
C LYS A 999 37.33 6.98 -14.68
N VAL A 1000 38.08 5.89 -14.69
CA VAL A 1000 38.20 4.98 -13.55
C VAL A 1000 39.32 5.48 -12.62
N SER A 1001 39.08 5.45 -11.30
CA SER A 1001 40.09 5.80 -10.29
C SER A 1001 41.23 4.79 -10.23
N ALA A 1002 42.37 5.19 -9.66
CA ALA A 1002 43.54 4.31 -9.54
C ALA A 1002 43.27 3.06 -8.69
N ASP A 1003 42.46 3.17 -7.63
CA ASP A 1003 42.00 2.04 -6.81
C ASP A 1003 40.86 1.23 -7.44
N ARG A 1004 40.39 1.65 -8.64
CA ARG A 1004 39.28 1.10 -9.40
C ARG A 1004 37.97 0.98 -8.62
N LYS A 1005 37.81 1.74 -7.54
CA LYS A 1005 36.57 1.80 -6.75
C LYS A 1005 35.65 2.94 -7.18
N LYS A 1006 36.09 3.82 -8.06
CA LYS A 1006 35.28 4.95 -8.53
C LYS A 1006 35.32 5.09 -10.04
N VAL A 1007 34.19 5.51 -10.59
CA VAL A 1007 34.04 5.90 -11.99
C VAL A 1007 33.46 7.30 -12.03
N SER A 1008 34.14 8.21 -12.72
CA SER A 1008 33.58 9.52 -13.08
C SER A 1008 33.04 9.46 -14.51
N LEU A 1009 31.77 9.79 -14.67
CA LEU A 1009 31.08 9.89 -15.95
C LEU A 1009 30.85 11.36 -16.26
N GLN A 1010 31.42 11.85 -17.37
CA GLN A 1010 31.10 13.19 -17.86
C GLN A 1010 29.84 13.11 -18.73
N LEU A 1011 28.81 13.88 -18.38
CA LEU A 1011 27.49 13.83 -19.03
C LEU A 1011 27.17 15.16 -19.72
N THR A 1012 26.38 15.12 -20.79
CA THR A 1012 25.88 16.33 -21.47
C THR A 1012 24.39 16.47 -21.27
N GLY A 1013 23.93 17.68 -20.90
CA GLY A 1013 22.50 17.97 -20.81
C GLY A 1013 21.84 17.59 -19.48
N MET A 1014 22.61 17.39 -18.40
CA MET A 1014 22.04 17.22 -17.07
C MET A 1014 21.12 18.39 -16.71
N LYS A 1015 19.93 18.09 -16.22
CA LYS A 1015 18.94 19.10 -15.79
C LYS A 1015 18.72 19.03 -14.27
N PRO A 1016 18.62 20.16 -13.56
CA PRO A 1016 18.13 20.17 -12.18
C PRO A 1016 16.64 19.80 -12.14
N LYS A 1017 16.14 19.42 -10.97
CA LYS A 1017 14.78 18.91 -10.73
C LYS A 1017 14.40 17.69 -11.57
N HIS A 1018 15.40 16.92 -11.99
CA HIS A 1018 15.20 15.67 -12.70
C HIS A 1018 15.76 14.53 -11.87
N MET A 1019 15.17 13.36 -12.04
CA MET A 1019 15.77 12.14 -11.61
C MET A 1019 16.65 11.60 -12.74
N VAL A 1020 17.82 11.08 -12.39
CA VAL A 1020 18.78 10.44 -13.28
C VAL A 1020 18.81 8.96 -12.95
N TYR A 1021 18.33 8.14 -13.88
CA TYR A 1021 18.42 6.69 -13.83
C TYR A 1021 19.77 6.23 -14.38
N ILE A 1022 20.38 5.29 -13.67
CA ILE A 1022 21.68 4.73 -13.97
C ILE A 1022 21.51 3.22 -14.05
N HIS A 1023 21.88 2.63 -15.18
CA HIS A 1023 21.97 1.19 -15.33
C HIS A 1023 23.38 0.81 -15.79
N LEU A 1024 23.95 -0.16 -15.06
CA LEU A 1024 25.27 -0.71 -15.31
C LEU A 1024 25.17 -1.99 -16.13
N ASN A 1025 26.02 -2.12 -17.16
CA ASN A 1025 26.08 -3.34 -17.96
C ASN A 1025 26.63 -4.51 -17.12
N ARG A 1026 25.70 -5.34 -16.61
CA ARG A 1026 26.00 -6.52 -15.77
C ARG A 1026 27.02 -7.47 -16.38
N LYS A 1027 27.00 -7.64 -17.71
CA LYS A 1027 27.86 -8.61 -18.40
C LYS A 1027 29.31 -8.17 -18.42
N ASN A 1028 29.56 -6.86 -18.40
CA ASN A 1028 30.92 -6.32 -18.39
C ASN A 1028 31.38 -6.00 -16.97
N ILE A 1029 30.58 -5.24 -16.20
CA ILE A 1029 30.99 -4.70 -14.90
C ILE A 1029 31.04 -5.80 -13.83
N THR A 1030 32.28 -6.19 -13.49
CA THR A 1030 32.62 -7.22 -12.50
C THR A 1030 33.72 -6.72 -11.56
N SER A 1031 33.73 -7.24 -10.33
CA SER A 1031 34.80 -6.94 -9.37
C SER A 1031 36.13 -7.59 -9.77
N GLN A 1032 37.23 -7.11 -9.21
CA GLN A 1032 38.56 -7.71 -9.33
C GLN A 1032 38.56 -9.21 -8.95
N ASN A 1033 37.68 -9.60 -8.03
CA ASN A 1033 37.53 -10.99 -7.56
C ASN A 1033 36.55 -11.82 -8.40
N GLY A 1034 36.03 -11.29 -9.51
CA GLY A 1034 35.11 -11.98 -10.41
C GLY A 1034 33.64 -12.04 -9.95
N SER A 1035 33.28 -11.33 -8.87
CA SER A 1035 31.88 -11.21 -8.44
C SER A 1035 31.10 -10.28 -9.36
N ASN A 1036 29.87 -10.69 -9.70
CA ASN A 1036 28.91 -9.87 -10.41
C ASN A 1036 28.28 -8.82 -9.49
N LEU A 1037 27.76 -7.73 -10.08
CA LEU A 1037 27.00 -6.72 -9.36
C LEU A 1037 25.83 -7.36 -8.59
N TRP A 1038 25.60 -6.93 -7.34
CA TRP A 1038 24.41 -7.31 -6.61
C TRP A 1038 23.14 -6.67 -7.20
N SER A 1039 23.22 -5.38 -7.51
CA SER A 1039 22.22 -4.66 -8.31
C SER A 1039 22.90 -3.73 -9.31
N THR A 1040 22.28 -3.58 -10.49
CA THR A 1040 22.82 -2.80 -11.60
C THR A 1040 22.23 -1.40 -11.71
N GLU A 1041 21.23 -1.08 -10.88
CA GLU A 1041 20.41 0.13 -11.04
C GLU A 1041 20.55 1.09 -9.86
N ALA A 1042 20.53 2.39 -10.17
CA ALA A 1042 20.36 3.46 -9.21
C ALA A 1042 19.46 4.56 -9.78
N TRP A 1043 18.68 5.19 -8.91
CA TRP A 1043 17.86 6.34 -9.25
C TRP A 1043 18.34 7.53 -8.42
N TYR A 1044 19.08 8.45 -9.05
CA TYR A 1044 19.62 9.63 -8.41
C TYR A 1044 18.68 10.83 -8.61
N ASN A 1045 18.24 11.49 -7.54
CA ASN A 1045 17.42 12.68 -7.65
C ASN A 1045 18.31 13.94 -7.70
N MET A 1046 18.37 14.60 -8.86
CA MET A 1046 19.16 15.82 -9.09
C MET A 1046 18.30 17.05 -8.80
N ASN A 1047 18.17 17.44 -7.53
CA ASN A 1047 17.45 18.69 -7.18
C ASN A 1047 18.23 19.91 -7.70
N GLU A 1048 19.53 19.93 -7.46
CA GLU A 1048 20.48 20.94 -7.91
C GLU A 1048 21.76 20.28 -8.46
N ILE A 1049 22.39 20.94 -9.43
CA ILE A 1049 23.70 20.54 -9.95
C ILE A 1049 24.77 21.27 -9.11
N PRO A 1050 25.79 20.58 -8.58
CA PRO A 1050 26.90 21.22 -7.87
C PRO A 1050 27.58 22.29 -8.73
N LYS A 1051 27.99 23.39 -8.10
CA LYS A 1051 28.70 24.49 -8.77
C LYS A 1051 30.17 24.19 -8.98
#